data_AF-A0A9P6M079-F1
#
_entry.id   AF-A0A9P6M079-F1
#
_cell.length_a   1.000
_cell.length_b   1.000
_cell.length_c   1.000
_cell.angle_alpha   90.00
_cell.angle_beta   90.00
_cell.angle_gamma   90.00
#
_symmetry.space_group_name_H-M   'P 1'
#
loop_
_entity.id
_entity.type
_entity.pdbx_description
1 polymer ?
#
loop_
_entity_poly.entity_id
_entity_poly.type
_entity_poly.pdbx_seq_one_letter_code
_entity_poly.pdbx_strand_id
1 'polypeptide(L)'
;MIMKSSAFDNYVGILWSFSGTETAGMEQRFSAQDAELQDTGYRVQDWTHGHICGFIWLTNNLIRRWFIHYEPRPAMIRLFTLATIFWFSVVSFVSFFGADEPIWPWMAICAILAVAQVIQTIHFRFRGMHRLDHPQKNPRGVDPRLVILRTVLIPGGIVSFITMMMLLHQNNTRPSSAEALASSGATAIAALNSAKQIIGSAQTQVLILILTSWAPKGHQKRQNFRETTLQLLPPPSAKFSFTYKFVLGEAPNARAKETMGPKIKKEQDDHDDLLILPVSDTYEDLSFKVFKALEWSNKFKFDYLCKTDDDIFVRWDVVAQELMDLGPSHYYWRGLAYWDMPPITNPENKNIDHEFKLGVFPPFVAGSLYIFSRDVITLLTYPGPRFFTKNEDQNIGIWLHSYNIKPIHDKRIQQWDVCENDMIAKHFSDAFLPLESMHDMYKNLKENRPACQGFRQVYCAACYSCIGRSNHWRDWGIACDSVQGITSLNKNHNMYQGQLSVDIKDPMPQLSSKDQWILSGILSDASSLYSDSDDWARLHWAIWTTDPATTWQPRHYQAIETLLVHNPNAVLIILSNTLPADFFADYTRQGYEIHILSFSKDLLLQRKWYFSPNTADWLERWDDWVKAGPFFPVHLADYLRLVALYKYGGLYMDMDALWIRAPGDGMTEFIGADLSDNPQDLVWTLDATNTYLANGVMRFRRGRSMFRHIAESYFTVTNYNPECFNCGGPKAFTTYVKTHRVALENNGLRILPREALYPYNWKEVEAAIRTSTHPEAQIQRIEQKGIGLHLYGKVTSKKAIEDGSVVAAAIRIWGLDIFNKGMTSSPASASTTTTTTTTTTTTTTTTLQGPKMLRYPATSRPTQQQQQEVAPGSQDRLMEKVPGAFRGIDAVFVRGVSSSSVSKDVQDTKKASLLITVRDGSMAMGTSAAGSRRVEMDLGEEVTMAQLNLALSRLRYLPPSSTTGATKARSGPDQVTIQVTFGEMQRELVISVLQS
;
A
#
# COMPACT_ATOMS: atom_id res chain seq x y z
N MET A 1 -1.45 -30.20 28.68
CA MET A 1 -2.00 -29.64 27.42
C MET A 1 -2.93 -30.69 26.84
N ILE A 2 -4.20 -30.36 26.73
CA ILE A 2 -5.29 -31.25 26.32
C ILE A 2 -5.16 -31.49 24.81
N MET A 3 -4.80 -32.71 24.39
CA MET A 3 -4.83 -33.09 22.98
C MET A 3 -6.27 -33.45 22.60
N LYS A 4 -6.95 -32.51 21.93
CA LYS A 4 -8.14 -32.81 21.11
C LYS A 4 -7.65 -33.54 19.85
N SER A 5 -7.96 -34.83 19.77
CA SER A 5 -7.80 -35.65 18.55
C SER A 5 -9.12 -35.60 17.77
N SER A 6 -9.14 -34.86 16.67
CA SER A 6 -10.27 -34.72 15.75
C SER A 6 -10.48 -35.92 14.80
N ALA A 7 -9.90 -37.08 15.11
CA ALA A 7 -10.04 -38.30 14.30
C ALA A 7 -11.11 -39.29 14.82
N PHE A 8 -11.75 -39.00 15.97
CA PHE A 8 -12.74 -39.91 16.58
C PHE A 8 -14.21 -39.59 16.26
N ASP A 9 -14.51 -38.38 15.75
CA ASP A 9 -15.90 -37.94 15.54
C ASP A 9 -16.52 -38.34 14.20
N ASN A 10 -15.72 -38.80 13.22
CA ASN A 10 -16.22 -39.19 11.89
C ASN A 10 -16.53 -40.69 11.72
N TYR A 11 -16.38 -41.51 12.76
CA TYR A 11 -16.66 -42.96 12.67
C TYR A 11 -17.79 -43.47 13.58
N VAL A 12 -18.43 -42.60 14.38
CA VAL A 12 -19.54 -42.99 15.28
C VAL A 12 -20.93 -42.66 14.68
N GLY A 13 -21.01 -41.97 13.54
CA GLY A 13 -22.27 -41.53 12.91
C GLY A 13 -22.99 -42.54 11.98
N ILE A 14 -22.48 -43.76 11.78
CA ILE A 14 -23.02 -44.72 10.78
C ILE A 14 -23.73 -45.92 11.43
N LEU A 15 -23.96 -45.94 12.76
CA LEU A 15 -24.62 -47.06 13.46
C LEU A 15 -25.97 -46.75 14.09
N TRP A 16 -26.60 -45.61 13.81
CA TRP A 16 -27.95 -45.27 14.30
C TRP A 16 -28.82 -44.66 13.21
N SER A 17 -29.21 -45.45 12.20
CA SER A 17 -30.20 -45.04 11.21
C SER A 17 -30.77 -46.20 10.39
N PHE A 18 -31.20 -47.29 11.02
CA PHE A 18 -32.13 -48.23 10.38
C PHE A 18 -33.09 -48.85 11.41
N SER A 19 -34.14 -48.10 11.76
CA SER A 19 -35.36 -48.66 12.35
C SER A 19 -36.57 -47.87 11.87
N GLY A 20 -37.45 -48.56 11.13
CA GLY A 20 -38.79 -48.10 10.75
C GLY A 20 -38.85 -47.49 9.35
N THR A 21 -39.45 -48.19 8.38
CA THR A 21 -40.90 -48.18 8.12
C THR A 21 -41.24 -49.09 6.92
N GLU A 22 -42.21 -49.97 7.17
CA GLU A 22 -43.30 -50.48 6.32
C GLU A 22 -43.14 -50.57 4.79
N THR A 23 -43.38 -51.78 4.26
CA THR A 23 -44.03 -51.96 2.96
C THR A 23 -45.03 -53.12 3.02
N ALA A 24 -46.28 -52.79 2.68
CA ALA A 24 -47.41 -53.68 2.46
C ALA A 24 -47.34 -54.37 1.08
N GLY A 25 -48.09 -55.47 0.93
CA GLY A 25 -48.69 -55.89 -0.35
C GLY A 25 -48.11 -57.14 -1.04
N MET A 26 -48.77 -58.29 -0.80
CA MET A 26 -49.43 -59.17 -1.81
C MET A 26 -48.99 -59.02 -3.29
N GLU A 27 -48.88 -60.06 -4.13
CA GLU A 27 -49.24 -61.48 -4.12
C GLU A 27 -48.79 -62.10 -5.48
N GLN A 28 -48.86 -63.43 -5.57
CA GLN A 28 -49.11 -64.25 -6.77
C GLN A 28 -47.96 -64.91 -7.59
N ARG A 29 -47.81 -66.21 -7.25
CA ARG A 29 -47.60 -67.44 -8.05
C ARG A 29 -47.90 -67.39 -9.56
N PHE A 30 -47.17 -68.21 -10.34
CA PHE A 30 -47.56 -69.52 -10.93
C PHE A 30 -46.36 -70.03 -11.78
N SER A 31 -45.82 -71.25 -11.56
CA SER A 31 -46.06 -72.51 -12.31
C SER A 31 -45.54 -72.49 -13.76
N ALA A 32 -45.01 -73.54 -14.40
CA ALA A 32 -44.42 -74.86 -14.12
C ALA A 32 -44.00 -75.41 -15.51
N GLN A 33 -43.19 -76.48 -15.52
CA GLN A 33 -43.08 -77.53 -16.56
C GLN A 33 -42.25 -77.30 -17.84
N ASP A 34 -41.14 -78.05 -17.89
CA ASP A 34 -40.85 -79.22 -18.76
C ASP A 34 -40.98 -79.12 -20.30
N ALA A 35 -39.86 -79.46 -20.97
CA ALA A 35 -39.69 -80.41 -22.09
C ALA A 35 -38.42 -80.00 -22.88
N GLU A 36 -37.28 -80.71 -22.82
CA GLU A 36 -36.99 -82.03 -23.43
C GLU A 36 -36.94 -81.97 -24.98
N LEU A 37 -35.74 -82.04 -25.57
CA LEU A 37 -35.32 -83.08 -26.54
C LEU A 37 -34.05 -82.72 -27.35
N GLN A 38 -33.10 -83.67 -27.27
CA GLN A 38 -32.21 -84.24 -28.30
C GLN A 38 -31.11 -83.36 -28.93
N ASP A 39 -29.82 -83.63 -28.70
CA ASP A 39 -28.98 -84.82 -28.99
C ASP A 39 -28.32 -84.74 -30.39
N THR A 40 -27.00 -84.61 -30.41
CA THR A 40 -26.10 -85.44 -31.24
C THR A 40 -24.63 -85.20 -30.87
N GLY A 41 -24.01 -86.32 -30.48
CA GLY A 41 -22.64 -86.54 -30.00
C GLY A 41 -21.45 -85.86 -30.68
N TYR A 42 -20.38 -85.70 -29.89
CA TYR A 42 -19.09 -86.37 -30.10
C TYR A 42 -18.34 -86.55 -28.76
N ARG A 43 -17.47 -87.54 -28.71
CA ARG A 43 -17.06 -88.33 -27.53
C ARG A 43 -15.66 -87.95 -27.00
N VAL A 44 -15.56 -88.02 -25.66
CA VAL A 44 -14.40 -88.27 -24.77
C VAL A 44 -13.39 -87.14 -24.53
N GLN A 45 -13.52 -86.56 -23.32
CA GLN A 45 -12.63 -85.60 -22.67
C GLN A 45 -11.32 -86.23 -22.14
N ASP A 46 -10.21 -85.69 -22.64
CA ASP A 46 -9.12 -85.03 -21.92
C ASP A 46 -8.72 -85.52 -20.52
N TRP A 47 -7.53 -86.13 -20.52
CA TRP A 47 -6.55 -85.98 -19.46
C TRP A 47 -6.26 -84.51 -19.17
N THR A 48 -6.61 -84.02 -17.97
CA THR A 48 -5.79 -83.08 -17.13
C THR A 48 -6.60 -82.64 -15.89
N HIS A 49 -6.78 -83.51 -14.90
CA HIS A 49 -7.35 -83.12 -13.59
C HIS A 49 -6.63 -83.83 -12.42
N GLY A 50 -5.29 -83.73 -12.38
CA GLY A 50 -4.47 -84.32 -11.31
C GLY A 50 -4.15 -83.40 -10.12
N HIS A 51 -4.25 -82.07 -10.27
CA HIS A 51 -3.74 -81.14 -9.25
C HIS A 51 -4.80 -80.40 -8.42
N ILE A 52 -6.06 -80.40 -8.85
CA ILE A 52 -7.16 -79.71 -8.14
C ILE A 52 -7.81 -80.62 -7.08
N CYS A 53 -7.81 -81.95 -7.30
CA CYS A 53 -8.37 -82.89 -6.33
C CYS A 53 -7.54 -83.02 -5.04
N GLY A 54 -6.22 -82.82 -5.09
CA GLY A 54 -5.37 -82.85 -3.89
C GLY A 54 -5.68 -81.71 -2.92
N PHE A 55 -5.91 -80.50 -3.44
CA PHE A 55 -6.20 -79.32 -2.62
C PHE A 55 -7.62 -79.37 -2.02
N ILE A 56 -8.60 -79.88 -2.78
CA ILE A 56 -9.99 -80.03 -2.31
C ILE A 56 -10.12 -81.19 -1.32
N TRP A 57 -9.38 -82.28 -1.48
CA TRP A 57 -9.35 -83.40 -0.53
C TRP A 57 -8.61 -83.04 0.77
N LEU A 58 -7.51 -82.28 0.67
CA LEU A 58 -6.76 -81.81 1.84
C LEU A 58 -7.58 -80.79 2.64
N THR A 59 -8.21 -79.82 1.97
CA THR A 59 -9.07 -78.82 2.61
C THR A 59 -10.32 -79.46 3.21
N ASN A 60 -11.01 -80.38 2.50
CA ASN A 60 -12.16 -81.07 3.06
C ASN A 60 -11.81 -82.00 4.24
N ASN A 61 -10.68 -82.72 4.22
CA ASN A 61 -10.28 -83.55 5.36
C ASN A 61 -9.74 -82.74 6.54
N LEU A 62 -9.05 -81.62 6.28
CA LEU A 62 -8.65 -80.68 7.33
C LEU A 62 -9.87 -80.03 7.98
N ILE A 63 -10.87 -79.63 7.18
CA ILE A 63 -12.13 -79.02 7.65
C ILE A 63 -13.01 -80.06 8.38
N ARG A 64 -13.05 -81.31 7.94
CA ARG A 64 -13.79 -82.40 8.62
C ARG A 64 -13.14 -82.82 9.95
N ARG A 65 -11.80 -82.77 10.04
CA ARG A 65 -11.03 -82.91 11.29
C ARG A 65 -10.99 -81.63 12.15
N TRP A 66 -11.57 -80.53 11.68
CA TRP A 66 -11.63 -79.27 12.42
C TRP A 66 -12.73 -79.27 13.48
N PHE A 67 -13.79 -80.06 13.30
CA PHE A 67 -15.03 -79.93 14.10
C PHE A 67 -15.40 -81.13 14.98
N ILE A 68 -14.71 -82.28 14.89
CA ILE A 68 -15.17 -83.52 15.58
C ILE A 68 -14.27 -83.96 16.76
N HIS A 69 -12.99 -83.59 16.82
CA HIS A 69 -12.14 -83.89 17.99
C HIS A 69 -11.23 -82.72 18.35
N TYR A 70 -11.49 -82.12 19.51
CA TYR A 70 -10.68 -81.05 20.09
C TYR A 70 -9.57 -81.65 20.96
N GLU A 71 -8.46 -82.02 20.32
CA GLU A 71 -7.21 -82.32 21.05
C GLU A 71 -6.27 -81.10 20.97
N PRO A 72 -5.56 -80.75 22.07
CA PRO A 72 -4.77 -79.53 22.17
C PRO A 72 -3.53 -79.49 21.26
N ARG A 73 -2.94 -80.64 20.90
CA ARG A 73 -1.75 -80.72 20.03
C ARG A 73 -2.03 -80.27 18.57
N PRO A 74 -3.07 -80.77 17.88
CA PRO A 74 -3.44 -80.27 16.55
C PRO A 74 -3.83 -78.79 16.51
N ALA A 75 -4.45 -78.27 17.57
CA ALA A 75 -4.82 -76.86 17.68
C ALA A 75 -3.58 -75.94 17.74
N MET A 76 -2.57 -76.32 18.51
CA MET A 76 -1.29 -75.61 18.59
C MET A 76 -0.56 -75.59 17.25
N ILE A 77 -0.49 -76.73 16.55
CA ILE A 77 0.16 -76.83 15.23
C ILE A 77 -0.53 -75.93 14.20
N ARG A 78 -1.87 -75.84 14.24
CA ARG A 78 -2.69 -74.99 13.36
C ARG A 78 -2.53 -73.50 13.65
N LEU A 79 -2.52 -73.13 14.94
CA LEU A 79 -2.22 -71.75 15.35
C LEU A 79 -0.82 -71.33 14.89
N PHE A 80 0.15 -72.24 15.00
CA PHE A 80 1.52 -71.99 14.58
C PHE A 80 1.64 -71.83 13.05
N THR A 81 0.94 -72.66 12.27
CA THR A 81 0.94 -72.53 10.79
C THR A 81 0.27 -71.25 10.33
N LEU A 82 -0.86 -70.86 10.93
CA LEU A 82 -1.53 -69.59 10.62
C LEU A 82 -0.65 -68.40 11.02
N ALA A 83 0.00 -68.44 12.19
CA ALA A 83 0.95 -67.43 12.61
C ALA A 83 2.16 -67.32 11.67
N THR A 84 2.65 -68.45 11.16
CA THR A 84 3.78 -68.48 10.20
C THR A 84 3.40 -67.87 8.87
N ILE A 85 2.22 -68.18 8.33
CA ILE A 85 1.70 -67.57 7.10
C ILE A 85 1.48 -66.06 7.31
N PHE A 86 0.94 -65.67 8.47
CA PHE A 86 0.77 -64.27 8.84
C PHE A 86 2.11 -63.53 8.88
N TRP A 87 3.13 -64.12 9.52
CA TRP A 87 4.47 -63.54 9.60
C TRP A 87 5.12 -63.40 8.22
N PHE A 88 5.08 -64.43 7.38
CA PHE A 88 5.61 -64.35 6.01
C PHE A 88 4.86 -63.33 5.14
N SER A 89 3.54 -63.22 5.29
CA SER A 89 2.73 -62.24 4.57
C SER A 89 3.07 -60.82 5.00
N VAL A 90 3.22 -60.58 6.30
CA VAL A 90 3.65 -59.29 6.85
C VAL A 90 5.06 -58.93 6.38
N VAL A 91 6.02 -59.86 6.41
CA VAL A 91 7.39 -59.61 5.93
C VAL A 91 7.42 -59.27 4.43
N SER A 92 6.69 -60.03 3.60
CA SER A 92 6.60 -59.75 2.16
C SER A 92 5.92 -58.40 1.87
N PHE A 93 4.87 -58.04 2.61
CA PHE A 93 4.19 -56.75 2.46
C PHE A 93 5.06 -55.57 2.93
N VAL A 94 5.73 -55.69 4.08
CA VAL A 94 6.65 -54.67 4.60
C VAL A 94 7.84 -54.47 3.64
N SER A 95 8.31 -55.54 3.00
CA SER A 95 9.36 -55.47 1.99
C SER A 95 8.91 -54.78 0.70
N PHE A 96 7.61 -54.84 0.36
CA PHE A 96 7.06 -54.24 -0.86
C PHE A 96 6.61 -52.78 -0.66
N PHE A 97 5.99 -52.45 0.47
CA PHE A 97 5.44 -51.12 0.77
C PHE A 97 6.37 -50.23 1.59
N GLY A 98 7.49 -50.76 2.09
CA GLY A 98 8.46 -50.04 2.91
C GLY A 98 8.20 -50.16 4.41
N ALA A 99 9.24 -49.92 5.22
CA ALA A 99 9.22 -50.13 6.67
C ALA A 99 8.52 -49.03 7.48
N ASP A 100 8.03 -47.99 6.81
CA ASP A 100 7.62 -46.72 7.42
C ASP A 100 6.13 -46.68 7.81
N GLU A 101 5.28 -47.56 7.26
CA GLU A 101 3.83 -47.63 7.53
C GLU A 101 3.39 -49.06 7.95
N PRO A 102 3.86 -49.61 9.08
CA PRO A 102 3.61 -51.01 9.45
C PRO A 102 2.14 -51.31 9.83
N ILE A 103 1.34 -50.28 10.12
CA ILE A 103 -0.04 -50.40 10.60
C ILE A 103 -1.02 -50.70 9.45
N TRP A 104 -0.83 -50.09 8.28
CA TRP A 104 -1.70 -50.29 7.11
C TRP A 104 -1.70 -51.73 6.58
N PRO A 105 -0.54 -52.39 6.40
CA PRO A 105 -0.47 -53.80 6.04
C PRO A 105 -1.13 -54.70 7.09
N TRP A 106 -0.95 -54.40 8.38
CA TRP A 106 -1.59 -55.14 9.47
C TRP A 106 -3.12 -55.01 9.41
N MET A 107 -3.65 -53.80 9.25
CA MET A 107 -5.08 -53.52 9.09
C MET A 107 -5.67 -54.23 7.87
N ALA A 108 -4.98 -54.20 6.72
CA ALA A 108 -5.42 -54.86 5.49
C ALA A 108 -5.48 -56.39 5.66
N ILE A 109 -4.45 -56.99 6.27
CA ILE A 109 -4.42 -58.43 6.53
C ILE A 109 -5.50 -58.83 7.55
N CYS A 110 -5.71 -58.04 8.61
CA CYS A 110 -6.80 -58.26 9.57
C CYS A 110 -8.18 -58.18 8.91
N ALA A 111 -8.39 -57.24 7.99
CA ALA A 111 -9.64 -57.11 7.23
C ALA A 111 -9.87 -58.32 6.30
N ILE A 112 -8.83 -58.77 5.59
CA ILE A 112 -8.91 -59.96 4.72
C ILE A 112 -9.25 -61.21 5.55
N LEU A 113 -8.64 -61.38 6.73
CA LEU A 113 -8.94 -62.48 7.63
C LEU A 113 -10.36 -62.40 8.20
N ALA A 114 -10.84 -61.21 8.54
CA ALA A 114 -12.22 -61.01 8.99
C ALA A 114 -13.23 -61.38 7.89
N VAL A 115 -12.99 -60.95 6.65
CA VAL A 115 -13.83 -61.30 5.49
C VAL A 115 -13.81 -62.81 5.23
N ALA A 116 -12.64 -63.45 5.30
CA ALA A 116 -12.52 -64.90 5.15
C ALA A 116 -13.31 -65.67 6.23
N GLN A 117 -13.29 -65.19 7.47
CA GLN A 117 -14.06 -65.77 8.59
C GLN A 117 -15.58 -65.58 8.41
N VAL A 118 -16.01 -64.42 7.91
CA VAL A 118 -17.43 -64.15 7.58
C VAL A 118 -17.92 -65.08 6.48
N ILE A 119 -17.14 -65.24 5.40
CA ILE A 119 -17.45 -66.16 4.29
C ILE A 119 -17.55 -67.60 4.79
N GLN A 120 -16.62 -68.05 5.65
CA GLN A 120 -16.68 -69.39 6.26
C GLN A 120 -17.93 -69.59 7.14
N THR A 121 -18.32 -68.57 7.90
CA THR A 121 -19.50 -68.61 8.78
C THR A 121 -20.80 -68.69 7.98
N ILE A 122 -20.89 -67.94 6.88
CA ILE A 122 -22.04 -67.97 5.96
C ILE A 122 -22.13 -69.34 5.27
N HIS A 123 -21.00 -69.90 4.83
CA HIS A 123 -20.96 -71.21 4.18
C HIS A 123 -21.41 -72.35 5.13
N PHE A 124 -21.10 -72.26 6.42
CA PHE A 124 -21.54 -73.25 7.42
C PHE A 124 -23.04 -73.13 7.76
N ARG A 125 -23.58 -71.90 7.87
CA ARG A 125 -25.02 -71.69 8.06
C ARG A 125 -25.85 -72.27 6.91
N PHE A 126 -25.35 -72.22 5.69
CA PHE A 126 -26.05 -72.76 4.52
C PHE A 126 -26.00 -74.29 4.40
N ARG A 127 -24.99 -74.98 4.98
CA ARG A 127 -24.90 -76.45 4.97
C ARG A 127 -25.47 -77.14 6.22
N GLY A 128 -25.75 -76.39 7.29
CA GLY A 128 -26.34 -76.92 8.53
C GLY A 128 -27.83 -77.30 8.45
N MET A 129 -28.51 -77.10 7.31
CA MET A 129 -29.94 -77.43 7.14
C MET A 129 -30.23 -78.81 6.55
N HIS A 130 -29.24 -79.70 6.40
CA HIS A 130 -29.51 -81.08 5.99
C HIS A 130 -29.24 -82.10 7.10
N ARG A 131 -30.36 -82.45 7.77
CA ARG A 131 -30.70 -83.69 8.51
C ARG A 131 -29.78 -84.11 9.66
N LEU A 132 -30.43 -84.43 10.80
CA LEU A 132 -30.36 -85.76 11.42
C LEU A 132 -31.37 -85.86 12.57
N ASP A 133 -32.39 -86.69 12.39
CA ASP A 133 -33.18 -87.28 13.47
C ASP A 133 -32.29 -88.22 14.30
N HIS A 134 -32.21 -88.01 15.61
CA HIS A 134 -32.33 -89.03 16.66
C HIS A 134 -32.01 -88.42 18.05
N PRO A 135 -32.78 -88.73 19.11
CA PRO A 135 -32.54 -88.19 20.44
C PRO A 135 -31.68 -89.13 21.28
N GLN A 136 -30.56 -88.67 21.83
CA GLN A 136 -29.96 -89.31 23.02
C GLN A 136 -29.33 -88.31 24.01
N LYS A 137 -29.46 -88.71 25.28
CA LYS A 137 -29.37 -87.96 26.54
C LYS A 137 -27.95 -87.46 26.89
N ASN A 138 -27.86 -86.15 27.19
CA ASN A 138 -27.01 -85.35 28.11
C ASN A 138 -25.75 -85.96 28.78
N PRO A 139 -24.69 -85.16 29.15
CA PRO A 139 -24.79 -83.74 29.53
C PRO A 139 -23.63 -82.80 29.07
N ARG A 140 -23.89 -81.49 29.10
CA ARG A 140 -22.94 -80.37 28.85
C ARG A 140 -22.49 -80.22 27.38
N GLY A 141 -23.46 -79.98 26.50
CA GLY A 141 -23.17 -79.27 25.26
C GLY A 141 -22.72 -77.85 25.60
N VAL A 142 -21.41 -77.60 25.56
CA VAL A 142 -20.89 -76.24 25.61
C VAL A 142 -21.43 -75.54 24.37
N ASP A 143 -22.16 -74.43 24.58
CA ASP A 143 -22.75 -73.66 23.48
C ASP A 143 -21.67 -73.44 22.40
N PRO A 144 -21.89 -73.85 21.13
CA PRO A 144 -20.91 -73.67 20.06
C PRO A 144 -20.48 -72.21 19.92
N ARG A 145 -21.34 -71.24 20.29
CA ARG A 145 -20.96 -69.82 20.39
C ARG A 145 -19.93 -69.58 21.48
N LEU A 146 -20.04 -70.26 22.62
CA LEU A 146 -19.11 -70.18 23.74
C LEU A 146 -17.79 -70.92 23.46
N VAL A 147 -17.81 -72.01 22.69
CA VAL A 147 -16.60 -72.69 22.20
C VAL A 147 -15.87 -71.82 21.17
N ILE A 148 -16.57 -71.24 20.19
CA ILE A 148 -15.97 -70.33 19.21
C ILE A 148 -15.42 -69.07 19.92
N LEU A 149 -16.17 -68.53 20.89
CA LEU A 149 -15.73 -67.40 21.69
C LEU A 149 -14.45 -67.72 22.47
N ARG A 150 -14.41 -68.85 23.20
CA ARG A 150 -13.28 -69.20 24.08
C ARG A 150 -12.05 -69.72 23.35
N THR A 151 -12.21 -70.31 22.16
CA THR A 151 -11.11 -71.06 21.52
C THR A 151 -10.61 -70.40 20.23
N VAL A 152 -11.38 -69.49 19.63
CA VAL A 152 -10.99 -68.78 18.40
C VAL A 152 -10.98 -67.27 18.60
N LEU A 153 -12.08 -66.68 19.06
CA LEU A 153 -12.19 -65.21 19.19
C LEU A 153 -11.35 -64.66 20.34
N ILE A 154 -11.36 -65.29 21.51
CA ILE A 154 -10.58 -64.82 22.66
C ILE A 154 -9.08 -65.00 22.41
N PRO A 155 -8.56 -66.18 22.02
CA PRO A 155 -7.12 -66.33 21.74
C PRO A 155 -6.67 -65.51 20.52
N GLY A 156 -7.49 -65.45 19.45
CA GLY A 156 -7.20 -64.62 18.28
C GLY A 156 -7.22 -63.12 18.59
N GLY A 157 -8.18 -62.68 19.41
CA GLY A 157 -8.25 -61.31 19.91
C GLY A 157 -7.08 -60.96 20.83
N ILE A 158 -6.66 -61.87 21.70
CA ILE A 158 -5.48 -61.69 22.57
C ILE A 158 -4.19 -61.65 21.73
N VAL A 159 -4.00 -62.56 20.76
CA VAL A 159 -2.82 -62.54 19.89
C VAL A 159 -2.81 -61.28 19.02
N SER A 160 -3.97 -60.88 18.47
CA SER A 160 -4.10 -59.64 17.71
C SER A 160 -3.83 -58.40 18.58
N PHE A 161 -4.32 -58.39 19.82
CA PHE A 161 -4.07 -57.31 20.77
C PHE A 161 -2.61 -57.27 21.23
N ILE A 162 -1.98 -58.41 21.50
CA ILE A 162 -0.56 -58.50 21.88
C ILE A 162 0.32 -58.13 20.69
N THR A 163 0.01 -58.57 19.47
CA THR A 163 0.77 -58.16 18.28
C THR A 163 0.54 -56.68 17.95
N MET A 164 -0.67 -56.15 18.10
CA MET A 164 -0.95 -54.72 18.01
C MET A 164 -0.20 -53.93 19.08
N MET A 165 -0.18 -54.39 20.33
CA MET A 165 0.56 -53.77 21.43
C MET A 165 2.06 -53.90 21.26
N MET A 166 2.57 -55.00 20.70
CA MET A 166 3.98 -55.17 20.36
C MET A 166 4.37 -54.30 19.17
N LEU A 167 3.51 -54.12 18.18
CA LEU A 167 3.75 -53.22 17.03
C LEU A 167 3.64 -51.75 17.46
N LEU A 168 2.66 -51.40 18.28
CA LEU A 168 2.55 -50.06 18.87
C LEU A 168 3.70 -49.79 19.84
N HIS A 169 4.10 -50.77 20.65
CA HIS A 169 5.28 -50.66 21.51
C HIS A 169 6.53 -50.54 20.64
N GLN A 170 6.73 -51.35 19.60
CA GLN A 170 7.86 -51.23 18.67
C GLN A 170 7.83 -49.90 17.88
N ASN A 171 6.65 -49.33 17.61
CA ASN A 171 6.51 -48.01 17.01
C ASN A 171 6.79 -46.87 18.01
N ASN A 172 6.48 -47.08 19.29
CA ASN A 172 6.60 -46.09 20.36
C ASN A 172 7.92 -46.21 21.16
N THR A 173 8.62 -47.34 21.08
CA THR A 173 9.97 -47.61 21.62
C THR A 173 11.03 -47.73 20.55
N ARG A 174 10.67 -47.56 19.26
CA ARG A 174 11.57 -46.91 18.32
C ARG A 174 11.70 -45.45 18.79
N PRO A 175 12.82 -45.02 19.43
CA PRO A 175 13.29 -43.68 19.11
C PRO A 175 13.32 -43.63 17.58
N SER A 176 12.90 -42.52 16.96
CA SER A 176 12.82 -42.48 15.50
C SER A 176 14.11 -43.12 14.95
N SER A 177 13.99 -44.11 14.07
CA SER A 177 15.18 -44.78 13.52
C SER A 177 16.13 -43.74 12.91
N ALA A 178 15.60 -42.56 12.57
CA ALA A 178 16.32 -41.30 12.38
C ALA A 178 17.17 -40.91 13.61
N GLU A 179 16.64 -40.53 14.77
CA GLU A 179 17.42 -40.06 15.95
C GLU A 179 18.52 -41.01 16.46
N ALA A 180 18.28 -42.32 16.52
CA ALA A 180 19.29 -43.26 17.02
C ALA A 180 20.41 -43.55 16.01
N LEU A 181 20.11 -43.56 14.71
CA LEU A 181 21.10 -43.71 13.62
C LEU A 181 21.67 -42.35 13.14
N ALA A 182 21.02 -41.25 13.49
CA ALA A 182 21.49 -39.87 13.39
C ALA A 182 22.69 -39.71 14.31
N SER A 183 22.63 -40.18 15.55
CA SER A 183 23.76 -40.03 16.48
C SER A 183 25.06 -40.69 16.01
N SER A 184 24.98 -41.79 15.25
CA SER A 184 26.14 -42.59 14.79
C SER A 184 26.63 -42.24 13.37
N GLY A 185 25.75 -41.76 12.48
CA GLY A 185 26.12 -41.21 11.18
C GLY A 185 26.41 -39.70 11.19
N ALA A 186 25.71 -38.93 12.01
CA ALA A 186 25.89 -37.48 12.16
C ALA A 186 27.16 -37.13 12.92
N THR A 187 27.65 -37.95 13.84
CA THR A 187 29.00 -37.73 14.40
C THR A 187 30.09 -37.93 13.36
N ALA A 188 29.94 -38.89 12.43
CA ALA A 188 30.90 -39.10 11.35
C ALA A 188 30.88 -37.97 10.31
N ILE A 189 29.71 -37.50 9.89
CA ILE A 189 29.55 -36.42 8.89
C ILE A 189 29.79 -35.03 9.50
N ALA A 190 29.35 -34.77 10.74
CA ALA A 190 29.61 -33.50 11.44
C ALA A 190 31.07 -33.36 11.89
N ALA A 191 31.77 -34.46 12.21
CA ALA A 191 33.21 -34.42 12.47
C ALA A 191 34.03 -34.09 11.21
N LEU A 192 33.59 -34.55 10.03
CA LEU A 192 34.15 -34.17 8.73
C LEU A 192 33.97 -32.67 8.42
N ASN A 193 32.83 -32.08 8.82
CA ASN A 193 32.52 -30.66 8.61
C ASN A 193 33.16 -29.70 9.62
N SER A 194 33.79 -30.20 10.70
CA SER A 194 34.27 -29.38 11.82
C SER A 194 35.67 -28.79 11.65
N ALA A 195 36.36 -29.03 10.53
CA ALA A 195 37.74 -28.58 10.34
C ALA A 195 38.06 -28.06 8.92
N LYS A 196 37.85 -26.75 8.72
CA LYS A 196 38.73 -25.87 7.91
C LYS A 196 38.25 -24.41 8.07
N GLN A 197 38.85 -23.73 9.04
CA GLN A 197 38.66 -22.31 9.28
C GLN A 197 39.53 -21.47 8.33
N ILE A 198 38.88 -20.55 7.63
CA ILE A 198 39.20 -19.13 7.34
C ILE A 198 38.41 -18.79 6.07
N ILE A 199 37.28 -18.08 6.22
CA ILE A 199 36.76 -17.24 5.12
C ILE A 199 37.77 -16.08 5.06
N GLY A 200 38.35 -15.82 3.88
CA GLY A 200 39.62 -15.13 3.69
C GLY A 200 39.75 -13.70 4.26
N SER A 201 40.75 -12.95 3.79
CA SER A 201 41.01 -11.57 4.25
C SER A 201 40.40 -10.50 3.31
N ALA A 202 39.35 -10.84 2.57
CA ALA A 202 38.73 -9.91 1.63
C ALA A 202 37.93 -8.82 2.37
N GLN A 203 37.79 -7.65 1.73
CA GLN A 203 37.05 -6.51 2.27
C GLN A 203 35.56 -6.80 2.51
N THR A 204 34.93 -7.52 1.57
CA THR A 204 33.55 -8.01 1.70
C THR A 204 33.51 -9.54 1.57
N GLN A 205 32.93 -10.20 2.55
CA GLN A 205 32.84 -11.66 2.65
C GLN A 205 31.37 -12.09 2.71
N VAL A 206 30.95 -12.92 1.75
CA VAL A 206 29.57 -13.38 1.64
C VAL A 206 29.47 -14.89 1.86
N LEU A 207 28.59 -15.31 2.77
CA LEU A 207 28.21 -16.71 2.94
C LEU A 207 26.86 -16.95 2.27
N ILE A 208 26.79 -17.92 1.35
CA ILE A 208 25.57 -18.25 0.61
C ILE A 208 25.05 -19.60 1.10
N LEU A 209 23.82 -19.63 1.59
CA LEU A 209 23.13 -20.86 1.97
C LEU A 209 22.03 -21.14 0.95
N ILE A 210 22.12 -22.28 0.26
CA ILE A 210 21.11 -22.70 -0.72
C ILE A 210 20.31 -23.85 -0.11
N LEU A 211 19.02 -23.65 0.14
CA LEU A 211 18.17 -24.74 0.63
C LEU A 211 17.84 -25.71 -0.49
N THR A 212 17.93 -27.01 -0.20
CA THR A 212 17.62 -28.08 -1.14
C THR A 212 16.99 -29.25 -0.40
N SER A 213 16.69 -30.34 -1.12
CA SER A 213 16.11 -31.56 -0.57
C SER A 213 16.83 -32.85 -0.96
N TRP A 214 16.52 -33.93 -0.23
CA TRP A 214 16.91 -35.31 -0.56
C TRP A 214 16.21 -35.88 -1.80
N ALA A 215 15.27 -35.16 -2.43
CA ALA A 215 14.57 -35.66 -3.60
C ALA A 215 15.51 -35.86 -4.82
N PRO A 216 15.24 -36.82 -5.73
CA PRO A 216 15.99 -36.96 -6.98
C PRO A 216 16.03 -35.66 -7.80
N LYS A 217 14.94 -34.88 -7.77
CA LYS A 217 14.88 -33.54 -8.37
C LYS A 217 15.83 -32.54 -7.69
N GLY A 218 15.94 -32.57 -6.35
CA GLY A 218 16.86 -31.71 -5.61
C GLY A 218 18.32 -31.93 -6.05
N HIS A 219 18.72 -33.18 -6.26
CA HIS A 219 20.04 -33.51 -6.82
C HIS A 219 20.26 -32.90 -8.22
N GLN A 220 19.25 -32.92 -9.10
CA GLN A 220 19.33 -32.27 -10.42
C GLN A 220 19.37 -30.74 -10.30
N LYS A 221 18.54 -30.15 -9.44
CA LYS A 221 18.51 -28.70 -9.20
C LYS A 221 19.86 -28.17 -8.70
N ARG A 222 20.54 -28.87 -7.79
CA ARG A 222 21.90 -28.52 -7.35
C ARG A 222 22.89 -28.47 -8.52
N GLN A 223 22.84 -29.47 -9.41
CA GLN A 223 23.69 -29.47 -10.59
C GLN A 223 23.40 -28.30 -11.52
N ASN A 224 22.11 -28.03 -11.80
CA ASN A 224 21.71 -26.88 -12.61
C ASN A 224 22.17 -25.56 -11.98
N PHE A 225 22.07 -25.42 -10.66
CA PHE A 225 22.49 -24.24 -9.91
C PHE A 225 24.02 -24.00 -10.04
N ARG A 226 24.83 -25.07 -9.98
CA ARG A 226 26.28 -25.03 -10.23
C ARG A 226 26.65 -24.61 -11.64
N GLU A 227 25.93 -25.11 -12.64
CA GLU A 227 26.20 -24.86 -14.06
C GLU A 227 25.70 -23.50 -14.56
N THR A 228 24.82 -22.83 -13.80
CA THR A 228 24.14 -21.61 -14.24
C THR A 228 24.40 -20.43 -13.31
N THR A 229 23.53 -20.18 -12.33
CA THR A 229 23.58 -18.99 -11.46
C THR A 229 24.92 -18.86 -10.74
N LEU A 230 25.52 -19.94 -10.21
CA LEU A 230 26.84 -19.86 -9.54
C LEU A 230 27.97 -19.39 -10.48
N GLN A 231 27.85 -19.58 -11.78
CA GLN A 231 28.83 -19.09 -12.77
C GLN A 231 28.79 -17.56 -12.95
N LEU A 232 27.81 -16.87 -12.35
CA LEU A 232 27.72 -15.41 -12.32
C LEU A 232 28.47 -14.79 -11.14
N LEU A 233 28.93 -15.58 -10.17
CA LEU A 233 29.71 -15.05 -9.05
C LEU A 233 31.05 -14.47 -9.55
N PRO A 234 31.42 -13.25 -9.13
CA PRO A 234 32.72 -12.70 -9.51
C PRO A 234 33.85 -13.53 -8.88
N PRO A 235 35.00 -13.63 -9.56
CA PRO A 235 36.15 -14.39 -9.05
C PRO A 235 36.63 -13.81 -7.70
N PRO A 236 37.05 -14.65 -6.74
CA PRO A 236 37.59 -14.18 -5.47
C PRO A 236 38.73 -13.18 -5.66
N SER A 237 38.67 -12.06 -4.96
CA SER A 237 39.65 -10.96 -5.03
C SER A 237 39.88 -10.35 -3.65
N ALA A 238 40.80 -9.38 -3.53
CA ALA A 238 41.00 -8.64 -2.29
C ALA A 238 39.74 -7.87 -1.84
N LYS A 239 38.84 -7.52 -2.78
CA LYS A 239 37.59 -6.80 -2.48
C LYS A 239 36.43 -7.73 -2.11
N PHE A 240 36.37 -8.91 -2.70
CA PHE A 240 35.23 -9.81 -2.55
C PHE A 240 35.65 -11.27 -2.46
N SER A 241 35.08 -11.97 -1.50
CA SER A 241 35.16 -13.43 -1.41
C SER A 241 33.80 -14.00 -1.05
N PHE A 242 33.54 -15.22 -1.49
CA PHE A 242 32.31 -15.92 -1.17
C PHE A 242 32.58 -17.36 -0.75
N THR A 243 31.64 -17.93 -0.02
CA THR A 243 31.56 -19.37 0.26
C THR A 243 30.10 -19.76 0.16
N TYR A 244 29.80 -20.92 -0.42
CA TYR A 244 28.43 -21.39 -0.54
C TYR A 244 28.30 -22.82 -0.01
N LYS A 245 27.11 -23.17 0.50
CA LYS A 245 26.75 -24.52 0.90
C LYS A 245 25.30 -24.84 0.53
N PHE A 246 25.09 -26.02 -0.04
CA PHE A 246 23.75 -26.60 -0.22
C PHE A 246 23.31 -27.26 1.08
N VAL A 247 22.24 -26.75 1.68
CA VAL A 247 21.77 -27.15 3.00
C VAL A 247 20.72 -28.26 2.88
N LEU A 248 21.04 -29.41 3.49
CA LEU A 248 20.20 -30.60 3.58
C LEU A 248 19.93 -30.91 5.06
N GLY A 249 18.72 -31.37 5.38
CA GLY A 249 18.50 -32.12 6.61
C GLY A 249 19.04 -33.56 6.50
N GLU A 250 18.70 -34.38 7.46
CA GLU A 250 18.81 -35.83 7.40
C GLU A 250 17.72 -36.42 6.52
N ALA A 251 17.95 -37.64 6.03
CA ALA A 251 17.02 -38.32 5.15
C ALA A 251 15.61 -38.39 5.79
N PRO A 252 14.56 -37.96 5.07
CA PRO A 252 13.21 -37.86 5.63
C PRO A 252 12.59 -39.22 5.97
N ASN A 253 13.09 -40.30 5.35
CA ASN A 253 12.69 -41.67 5.62
C ASN A 253 13.77 -42.67 5.18
N ALA A 254 13.60 -43.94 5.55
CA ALA A 254 14.58 -45.00 5.26
C ALA A 254 14.77 -45.21 3.75
N ARG A 255 13.69 -45.13 2.96
CA ARG A 255 13.73 -45.29 1.51
C ARG A 255 14.56 -44.19 0.82
N ALA A 256 14.39 -42.94 1.23
CA ALA A 256 15.18 -41.82 0.73
C ALA A 256 16.68 -42.02 1.06
N LYS A 257 16.98 -42.48 2.28
CA LYS A 257 18.35 -42.79 2.70
C LYS A 257 19.00 -43.87 1.83
N GLU A 258 18.29 -44.96 1.56
CA GLU A 258 18.80 -46.08 0.76
C GLU A 258 18.99 -45.68 -0.72
N THR A 259 18.02 -44.98 -1.29
CA THR A 259 18.02 -44.64 -2.72
C THR A 259 18.90 -43.45 -3.09
N MET A 260 18.93 -42.41 -2.24
CA MET A 260 19.64 -41.16 -2.50
C MET A 260 20.92 -41.00 -1.68
N GLY A 261 21.07 -41.71 -0.56
CA GLY A 261 22.26 -41.65 0.29
C GLY A 261 23.57 -41.92 -0.45
N PRO A 262 23.69 -42.98 -1.27
CA PRO A 262 24.90 -43.22 -2.07
C PRO A 262 25.20 -42.10 -3.07
N LYS A 263 24.17 -41.49 -3.67
CA LYS A 263 24.32 -40.38 -4.63
C LYS A 263 24.77 -39.10 -3.94
N ILE A 264 24.18 -38.76 -2.81
CA ILE A 264 24.54 -37.60 -1.99
C ILE A 264 25.96 -37.75 -1.44
N LYS A 265 26.33 -38.95 -1.00
CA LYS A 265 27.70 -39.23 -0.56
C LYS A 265 28.70 -39.00 -1.70
N LYS A 266 28.43 -39.57 -2.88
CA LYS A 266 29.27 -39.36 -4.05
C LYS A 266 29.35 -37.87 -4.44
N GLU A 267 28.22 -37.17 -4.45
CA GLU A 267 28.17 -35.74 -4.73
C GLU A 267 29.00 -34.92 -3.73
N GLN A 268 28.95 -35.28 -2.45
CA GLN A 268 29.79 -34.66 -1.42
C GLN A 268 31.28 -34.95 -1.65
N ASP A 269 31.62 -36.18 -2.01
CA ASP A 269 33.00 -36.56 -2.33
C ASP A 269 33.53 -35.80 -3.58
N ASP A 270 32.66 -35.53 -4.56
CA ASP A 270 33.00 -34.85 -5.82
C ASP A 270 33.08 -33.32 -5.70
N HIS A 271 32.21 -32.68 -4.88
CA HIS A 271 32.05 -31.22 -4.84
C HIS A 271 32.37 -30.55 -3.50
N ASP A 272 32.32 -31.28 -2.39
CA ASP A 272 32.52 -30.75 -1.02
C ASP A 272 31.69 -29.50 -0.67
N ASP A 273 30.48 -29.38 -1.21
CA ASP A 273 29.63 -28.20 -1.07
C ASP A 273 28.28 -28.46 -0.37
N LEU A 274 28.06 -29.68 0.17
CA LEU A 274 26.85 -29.99 0.94
C LEU A 274 27.06 -29.73 2.43
N LEU A 275 26.02 -29.22 3.08
CA LEU A 275 25.90 -29.06 4.53
C LEU A 275 24.71 -29.90 5.01
N ILE A 276 24.98 -31.03 5.64
CA ILE A 276 23.96 -31.91 6.21
C ILE A 276 23.79 -31.58 7.70
N LEU A 277 22.59 -31.16 8.10
CA LEU A 277 22.24 -30.72 9.45
C LEU A 277 21.46 -31.81 10.20
N PRO A 278 21.58 -31.87 11.54
CA PRO A 278 20.88 -32.87 12.38
C PRO A 278 19.41 -32.48 12.59
N VAL A 279 18.63 -32.50 11.53
CA VAL A 279 17.21 -32.12 11.46
C VAL A 279 16.57 -32.88 10.31
N SER A 280 15.31 -33.32 10.40
CA SER A 280 14.70 -34.05 9.29
C SER A 280 14.57 -33.14 8.04
N ASP A 281 14.74 -33.69 6.85
CA ASP A 281 14.53 -32.97 5.59
C ASP A 281 13.08 -33.09 5.09
N THR A 282 12.14 -32.81 5.99
CA THR A 282 10.70 -32.71 5.69
C THR A 282 10.30 -31.25 5.51
N TYR A 283 9.13 -30.98 4.93
CA TYR A 283 8.66 -29.61 4.74
C TYR A 283 8.26 -28.96 6.07
N GLU A 284 7.73 -29.76 7.00
CA GLU A 284 7.30 -29.35 8.32
C GLU A 284 8.48 -28.83 9.17
N ASP A 285 9.67 -29.41 8.99
CA ASP A 285 10.89 -29.01 9.70
C ASP A 285 11.73 -27.95 8.97
N LEU A 286 11.22 -27.36 7.88
CA LEU A 286 11.98 -26.43 7.03
C LEU A 286 12.52 -25.22 7.82
N SER A 287 11.69 -24.61 8.66
CA SER A 287 12.09 -23.49 9.52
C SER A 287 13.15 -23.87 10.54
N PHE A 288 13.10 -25.11 11.05
CA PHE A 288 14.11 -25.62 11.98
C PHE A 288 15.42 -25.92 11.25
N LYS A 289 15.35 -26.42 10.01
CA LYS A 289 16.51 -26.56 9.10
C LYS A 289 17.19 -25.22 8.85
N VAL A 290 16.44 -24.16 8.53
CA VAL A 290 16.99 -22.80 8.39
C VAL A 290 17.64 -22.34 9.68
N PHE A 291 16.97 -22.48 10.81
CA PHE A 291 17.53 -22.10 12.11
C PHE A 291 18.87 -22.78 12.39
N LYS A 292 18.98 -24.10 12.15
CA LYS A 292 20.22 -24.87 12.32
C LYS A 292 21.32 -24.44 11.34
N ALA A 293 20.95 -24.05 10.12
CA ALA A 293 21.89 -23.51 9.15
C ALA A 293 22.44 -22.14 9.59
N LEU A 294 21.58 -21.28 10.15
CA LEU A 294 22.00 -20.01 10.73
C LEU A 294 22.91 -20.22 11.95
N GLU A 295 22.58 -21.17 12.84
CA GLU A 295 23.40 -21.53 14.00
C GLU A 295 24.80 -22.03 13.58
N TRP A 296 24.85 -22.87 12.53
CA TRP A 296 26.10 -23.31 11.94
C TRP A 296 26.89 -22.13 11.35
N SER A 297 26.22 -21.23 10.62
CA SER A 297 26.85 -20.06 10.01
C SER A 297 27.45 -19.10 11.04
N ASN A 298 26.79 -18.94 12.19
CA ASN A 298 27.21 -18.02 13.26
C ASN A 298 28.59 -18.36 13.85
N LYS A 299 29.16 -19.52 13.53
CA LYS A 299 30.52 -19.94 13.92
C LYS A 299 31.62 -19.32 13.04
N PHE A 300 31.25 -18.70 11.92
CA PHE A 300 32.18 -18.16 10.92
C PHE A 300 32.16 -16.62 10.88
N LYS A 301 33.23 -16.05 10.35
CA LYS A 301 33.35 -14.62 10.05
C LYS A 301 32.94 -14.38 8.59
N PHE A 302 31.95 -13.54 8.40
CA PHE A 302 31.49 -13.02 7.12
C PHE A 302 30.79 -11.69 7.38
N ASP A 303 30.60 -10.86 6.34
CA ASP A 303 29.89 -9.59 6.44
C ASP A 303 28.40 -9.77 6.14
N TYR A 304 28.10 -10.56 5.12
CA TYR A 304 26.73 -10.85 4.67
C TYR A 304 26.45 -12.34 4.57
N LEU A 305 25.21 -12.73 4.91
CA LEU A 305 24.65 -14.04 4.63
C LEU A 305 23.51 -13.90 3.63
N CYS A 306 23.57 -14.61 2.52
CA CYS A 306 22.50 -14.71 1.53
C CYS A 306 21.86 -16.09 1.63
N LYS A 307 20.54 -16.16 1.81
CA LYS A 307 19.78 -17.40 1.66
C LYS A 307 19.01 -17.38 0.35
N THR A 308 19.03 -18.49 -0.37
CA THR A 308 18.14 -18.73 -1.50
C THR A 308 17.72 -20.21 -1.57
N ASP A 309 16.84 -20.56 -2.49
CA ASP A 309 16.40 -21.95 -2.73
C ASP A 309 17.00 -22.50 -4.03
N ASP A 310 17.01 -23.83 -4.17
CA ASP A 310 17.59 -24.53 -5.32
C ASP A 310 16.84 -24.34 -6.65
N ASP A 311 15.67 -23.69 -6.63
CA ASP A 311 14.87 -23.30 -7.79
C ASP A 311 14.81 -21.78 -8.03
N ILE A 312 15.73 -21.02 -7.44
CA ILE A 312 15.86 -19.58 -7.68
C ILE A 312 17.09 -19.29 -8.52
N PHE A 313 16.91 -18.59 -9.63
CA PHE A 313 18.03 -18.03 -10.39
C PHE A 313 18.39 -16.66 -9.83
N VAL A 314 19.62 -16.49 -9.35
CA VAL A 314 20.10 -15.23 -8.76
C VAL A 314 21.15 -14.59 -9.67
N ARG A 315 21.06 -13.28 -9.89
CA ARG A 315 22.07 -12.44 -10.52
C ARG A 315 23.19 -12.13 -9.54
N TRP A 316 24.01 -13.15 -9.23
CA TRP A 316 25.10 -13.01 -8.27
C TRP A 316 26.15 -11.97 -8.67
N ASP A 317 26.29 -11.69 -9.97
CA ASP A 317 27.11 -10.60 -10.49
C ASP A 317 26.62 -9.23 -9.99
N VAL A 318 25.30 -9.00 -10.00
CA VAL A 318 24.67 -7.77 -9.51
C VAL A 318 24.68 -7.72 -7.99
N VAL A 319 24.25 -8.80 -7.33
CA VAL A 319 24.18 -8.86 -5.86
C VAL A 319 25.56 -8.69 -5.23
N ALA A 320 26.60 -9.34 -5.76
CA ALA A 320 27.96 -9.20 -5.25
C ALA A 320 28.48 -7.76 -5.42
N GLN A 321 28.21 -7.13 -6.56
CA GLN A 321 28.62 -5.75 -6.81
C GLN A 321 27.92 -4.79 -5.85
N GLU A 322 26.61 -4.91 -5.65
CA GLU A 322 25.86 -4.09 -4.70
C GLU A 322 26.37 -4.24 -3.26
N LEU A 323 26.71 -5.47 -2.83
CA LEU A 323 27.27 -5.70 -1.50
C LEU A 323 28.71 -5.19 -1.34
N MET A 324 29.52 -5.21 -2.40
CA MET A 324 30.85 -4.57 -2.40
C MET A 324 30.73 -3.06 -2.26
N ASP A 325 29.82 -2.44 -3.01
CA ASP A 325 29.62 -0.99 -3.02
C ASP A 325 28.99 -0.49 -1.71
N LEU A 326 28.15 -1.31 -1.07
CA LEU A 326 27.55 -1.02 0.22
C LEU A 326 28.59 -1.00 1.37
N GLY A 327 29.60 -1.86 1.30
CA GLY A 327 30.57 -2.07 2.39
C GLY A 327 29.90 -2.72 3.63
N PRO A 328 30.61 -2.85 4.76
CA PRO A 328 30.04 -3.44 5.98
C PRO A 328 28.81 -2.67 6.48
N SER A 329 27.73 -3.40 6.79
CA SER A 329 26.47 -2.83 7.27
C SER A 329 25.99 -3.52 8.55
N HIS A 330 25.09 -2.86 9.27
CA HIS A 330 24.52 -3.30 10.53
C HIS A 330 23.00 -3.33 10.46
N TYR A 331 22.38 -4.30 11.12
CA TYR A 331 20.93 -4.52 11.11
C TYR A 331 20.32 -4.59 9.70
N TYR A 332 21.12 -5.03 8.74
CA TYR A 332 20.74 -5.12 7.34
C TYR A 332 19.94 -6.39 7.11
N TRP A 333 18.72 -6.23 6.62
CA TRP A 333 17.86 -7.32 6.20
C TRP A 333 17.11 -6.90 4.94
N ARG A 334 17.42 -7.51 3.80
CA ARG A 334 16.84 -7.16 2.48
C ARG A 334 16.19 -8.36 1.83
N GLY A 335 15.06 -8.14 1.15
CA GLY A 335 14.35 -9.16 0.39
C GLY A 335 13.02 -8.63 -0.16
N LEU A 336 12.22 -9.51 -0.78
CA LEU A 336 10.86 -9.14 -1.22
C LEU A 336 9.93 -9.04 0.00
N ALA A 337 9.80 -7.84 0.55
CA ALA A 337 9.06 -7.61 1.81
C ALA A 337 7.54 -7.75 1.70
N TYR A 338 6.94 -8.31 2.75
CA TYR A 338 5.50 -8.47 2.99
C TYR A 338 5.13 -7.81 4.33
N TRP A 339 4.05 -7.04 4.33
CA TRP A 339 3.53 -6.29 5.47
C TRP A 339 2.03 -6.48 5.61
N ASP A 340 1.51 -6.39 6.83
CA ASP A 340 0.08 -6.48 7.11
C ASP A 340 -0.61 -7.72 6.50
N MET A 341 0.13 -8.83 6.43
CA MET A 341 -0.36 -10.07 5.85
C MET A 341 -1.04 -10.95 6.91
N PRO A 342 -2.33 -11.29 6.74
CA PRO A 342 -3.01 -12.23 7.63
C PRO A 342 -2.54 -13.67 7.36
N PRO A 343 -2.59 -14.55 8.37
CA PRO A 343 -2.39 -15.98 8.17
C PRO A 343 -3.37 -16.55 7.14
N ILE A 344 -2.86 -17.40 6.26
CA ILE A 344 -3.69 -18.10 5.28
C ILE A 344 -4.52 -19.13 6.02
N THR A 345 -5.85 -19.07 5.87
CA THR A 345 -6.80 -19.97 6.54
C THR A 345 -7.39 -21.04 5.62
N ASN A 346 -7.13 -20.98 4.31
CA ASN A 346 -7.63 -21.96 3.34
C ASN A 346 -6.94 -23.33 3.53
N PRO A 347 -7.66 -24.41 3.89
CA PRO A 347 -7.09 -25.74 4.11
C PRO A 347 -6.40 -26.35 2.89
N GLU A 348 -6.77 -25.94 1.68
CA GLU A 348 -6.17 -26.42 0.43
C GLU A 348 -4.82 -25.77 0.13
N ASN A 349 -4.47 -24.69 0.84
CA ASN A 349 -3.22 -23.98 0.61
C ASN A 349 -2.07 -24.62 1.40
N LYS A 350 -1.01 -25.02 0.69
CA LYS A 350 0.21 -25.61 1.30
C LYS A 350 0.85 -24.73 2.38
N ASN A 351 0.59 -23.42 2.40
CA ASN A 351 1.16 -22.45 3.34
C ASN A 351 0.27 -22.16 4.57
N ILE A 352 -0.86 -22.87 4.77
CA ILE A 352 -1.77 -22.68 5.92
C ILE A 352 -1.07 -22.79 7.28
N ASP A 353 -1.28 -21.84 8.19
CA ASP A 353 -0.74 -21.92 9.54
C ASP A 353 -1.88 -21.95 10.57
N HIS A 354 -2.02 -23.07 11.28
CA HIS A 354 -3.03 -23.25 12.33
C HIS A 354 -2.52 -22.82 13.72
N GLU A 355 -1.22 -22.66 13.88
CA GLU A 355 -0.58 -22.42 15.18
C GLU A 355 -0.38 -20.93 15.46
N PHE A 356 -0.21 -20.12 14.41
CA PHE A 356 -0.09 -18.67 14.54
C PHE A 356 -1.46 -18.02 14.83
N LYS A 357 -1.68 -17.65 16.09
CA LYS A 357 -2.97 -17.14 16.58
C LYS A 357 -3.13 -15.62 16.50
N LEU A 358 -2.10 -14.89 16.09
CA LEU A 358 -2.19 -13.43 15.92
C LEU A 358 -2.80 -13.12 14.55
N GLY A 359 -3.57 -12.03 14.46
CA GLY A 359 -4.34 -11.71 13.25
C GLY A 359 -3.49 -11.36 12.02
N VAL A 360 -2.23 -10.97 12.22
CA VAL A 360 -1.32 -10.48 11.18
C VAL A 360 0.11 -10.89 11.50
N PHE A 361 0.87 -11.33 10.51
CA PHE A 361 2.30 -11.59 10.67
C PHE A 361 3.09 -10.29 10.83
N PRO A 362 4.12 -10.25 11.69
CA PRO A 362 5.16 -9.23 11.62
C PRO A 362 5.74 -9.13 10.20
N PRO A 363 6.28 -7.98 9.79
CA PRO A 363 6.90 -7.84 8.47
C PRO A 363 7.93 -8.94 8.22
N PHE A 364 7.87 -9.57 7.05
CA PHE A 364 8.77 -10.64 6.63
C PHE A 364 9.18 -10.45 5.16
N VAL A 365 10.10 -11.27 4.65
CA VAL A 365 10.52 -11.25 3.24
C VAL A 365 10.34 -12.62 2.62
N ALA A 366 10.02 -12.71 1.33
CA ALA A 366 9.84 -14.01 0.65
C ALA A 366 11.07 -14.92 0.78
N GLY A 367 10.81 -16.24 0.80
CA GLY A 367 11.84 -17.28 0.81
C GLY A 367 12.80 -17.27 -0.39
N SER A 368 12.44 -16.70 -1.54
CA SER A 368 13.26 -16.73 -2.76
C SER A 368 14.67 -16.18 -2.59
N LEU A 369 14.82 -15.01 -1.97
CA LEU A 369 16.13 -14.44 -1.66
C LEU A 369 16.00 -13.48 -0.49
N TYR A 370 16.83 -13.69 0.53
CA TYR A 370 17.04 -12.70 1.57
C TYR A 370 18.50 -12.61 2.02
N ILE A 371 18.89 -11.39 2.37
CA ILE A 371 20.27 -11.02 2.69
C ILE A 371 20.29 -10.41 4.08
N PHE A 372 21.19 -10.91 4.93
CA PHE A 372 21.41 -10.42 6.29
C PHE A 372 22.82 -9.89 6.45
N SER A 373 23.00 -8.83 7.26
CA SER A 373 24.29 -8.56 7.88
C SER A 373 24.57 -9.56 9.01
N ARG A 374 25.85 -9.71 9.34
CA ARG A 374 26.34 -10.67 10.33
C ARG A 374 25.71 -10.53 11.72
N ASP A 375 25.46 -9.31 12.17
CA ASP A 375 24.84 -9.01 13.47
C ASP A 375 23.38 -9.50 13.56
N VAL A 376 22.61 -9.43 12.48
CA VAL A 376 21.25 -9.98 12.41
C VAL A 376 21.29 -11.50 12.61
N ILE A 377 22.26 -12.20 12.04
CA ILE A 377 22.44 -13.65 12.26
C ILE A 377 22.71 -13.96 13.74
N THR A 378 23.50 -13.14 14.43
CA THR A 378 23.74 -13.28 15.87
C THR A 378 22.45 -13.15 16.68
N LEU A 379 21.57 -12.21 16.30
CA LEU A 379 20.28 -12.02 16.97
C LEU A 379 19.32 -13.18 16.71
N LEU A 380 19.23 -13.64 15.45
CA LEU A 380 18.39 -14.79 15.07
C LEU A 380 18.80 -16.07 15.80
N THR A 381 20.10 -16.24 16.06
CA THR A 381 20.67 -17.43 16.71
C THR A 381 20.82 -17.30 18.22
N TYR A 382 20.45 -16.17 18.82
CA TYR A 382 20.55 -15.94 20.27
C TYR A 382 19.76 -16.97 21.09
N PRO A 383 20.34 -17.66 22.09
CA PRO A 383 19.64 -18.73 22.82
C PRO A 383 18.39 -18.20 23.54
N GLY A 384 17.22 -18.77 23.22
CA GLY A 384 15.94 -18.35 23.78
C GLY A 384 14.76 -19.15 23.22
N PRO A 385 13.57 -19.04 23.86
CA PRO A 385 12.35 -19.66 23.34
C PRO A 385 12.00 -19.07 21.97
N ARG A 386 11.62 -19.94 21.03
CA ARG A 386 11.24 -19.56 19.68
C ARG A 386 9.94 -20.22 19.29
N PHE A 387 9.15 -19.47 18.53
CA PHE A 387 7.98 -19.99 17.86
C PHE A 387 8.37 -20.39 16.44
N PHE A 388 8.07 -21.62 16.03
CA PHE A 388 8.34 -22.15 14.70
C PHE A 388 7.02 -22.31 13.95
N THR A 389 6.98 -21.80 12.72
CA THR A 389 5.92 -22.09 11.75
C THR A 389 6.52 -23.01 10.69
N LYS A 390 5.70 -23.57 9.81
CA LYS A 390 6.23 -24.38 8.70
C LYS A 390 6.91 -23.56 7.59
N ASN A 391 6.59 -22.27 7.50
CA ASN A 391 7.13 -21.38 6.47
C ASN A 391 8.29 -20.58 7.08
N GLU A 392 9.49 -20.82 6.58
CA GLU A 392 10.73 -20.30 7.15
C GLU A 392 10.87 -18.79 7.01
N ASP A 393 10.30 -18.23 5.94
CA ASP A 393 10.26 -16.80 5.65
C ASP A 393 9.49 -16.01 6.71
N GLN A 394 8.30 -16.49 7.08
CA GLN A 394 7.47 -15.93 8.15
C GLN A 394 8.19 -15.99 9.50
N ASN A 395 8.93 -17.07 9.77
CA ASN A 395 9.68 -17.21 11.02
C ASN A 395 10.76 -16.15 11.20
N ILE A 396 11.47 -15.74 10.15
CA ILE A 396 12.44 -14.65 10.23
C ILE A 396 11.76 -13.37 10.73
N GLY A 397 10.60 -13.01 10.18
CA GLY A 397 9.83 -11.84 10.63
C GLY A 397 9.39 -11.95 12.08
N ILE A 398 8.90 -13.11 12.50
CA ILE A 398 8.51 -13.39 13.89
C ILE A 398 9.69 -13.22 14.84
N TRP A 399 10.85 -13.77 14.50
CA TRP A 399 12.04 -13.74 15.37
C TRP A 399 12.69 -12.35 15.45
N LEU A 400 12.66 -11.57 14.36
CA LEU A 400 13.21 -10.21 14.34
C LEU A 400 12.27 -9.14 14.89
N HIS A 401 10.97 -9.43 15.02
CA HIS A 401 9.96 -8.47 15.45
C HIS A 401 10.32 -7.79 16.79
N SER A 402 10.76 -8.57 17.77
CA SER A 402 11.12 -8.06 19.11
C SER A 402 12.34 -7.13 19.11
N TYR A 403 13.18 -7.21 18.07
CA TYR A 403 14.36 -6.35 17.90
C TYR A 403 14.07 -5.09 17.08
N ASN A 404 12.84 -4.91 16.59
CA ASN A 404 12.42 -3.80 15.72
C ASN A 404 13.31 -3.64 14.46
N ILE A 405 13.84 -4.76 13.96
CA ILE A 405 14.59 -4.79 12.69
C ILE A 405 13.57 -5.03 11.58
N LYS A 406 13.54 -4.12 10.61
CA LYS A 406 12.55 -4.10 9.53
C LYS A 406 13.19 -4.54 8.21
N PRO A 407 12.43 -5.22 7.34
CA PRO A 407 12.96 -5.62 6.04
C PRO A 407 13.07 -4.42 5.10
N ILE A 408 14.14 -4.39 4.32
CA ILE A 408 14.35 -3.49 3.19
C ILE A 408 13.75 -4.17 1.95
N HIS A 409 12.70 -3.58 1.40
CA HIS A 409 11.99 -4.12 0.24
C HIS A 409 12.84 -4.04 -1.04
N ASP A 410 12.95 -5.15 -1.76
CA ASP A 410 13.49 -5.19 -3.13
C ASP A 410 12.51 -5.89 -4.08
N LYS A 411 11.84 -5.09 -4.92
CA LYS A 411 10.87 -5.59 -5.91
C LYS A 411 11.49 -6.47 -6.99
N ARG A 412 12.81 -6.38 -7.24
CA ARG A 412 13.50 -7.13 -8.30
C ARG A 412 13.61 -8.64 -7.99
N ILE A 413 13.17 -9.06 -6.81
CA ILE A 413 13.07 -10.46 -6.39
C ILE A 413 11.68 -10.97 -6.76
N GLN A 414 11.62 -11.96 -7.66
CA GLN A 414 10.37 -12.44 -8.25
C GLN A 414 10.02 -13.82 -7.72
N GLN A 415 9.18 -13.84 -6.69
CA GLN A 415 8.71 -15.07 -6.03
C GLN A 415 7.76 -15.89 -6.92
N TRP A 416 6.95 -15.23 -7.75
CA TRP A 416 6.04 -15.89 -8.68
C TRP A 416 6.73 -16.24 -9.99
N ASP A 417 6.12 -17.14 -10.76
CA ASP A 417 6.64 -17.52 -12.08
C ASP A 417 6.30 -16.47 -13.15
N VAL A 418 6.99 -15.32 -13.03
CA VAL A 418 6.95 -14.14 -13.88
C VAL A 418 8.39 -13.71 -14.19
N CYS A 419 8.58 -12.78 -15.13
CA CYS A 419 9.91 -12.29 -15.47
C CYS A 419 9.90 -10.80 -15.84
N GLU A 420 10.67 -9.98 -15.13
CA GLU A 420 10.99 -8.60 -15.53
C GLU A 420 12.51 -8.45 -15.71
N ASN A 421 12.93 -7.66 -16.70
CA ASN A 421 14.33 -7.66 -17.13
C ASN A 421 15.32 -7.12 -16.09
N ASP A 422 14.85 -6.33 -15.13
CA ASP A 422 15.65 -5.79 -14.02
C ASP A 422 15.73 -6.74 -12.81
N MET A 423 15.23 -7.98 -12.95
CA MET A 423 15.23 -8.96 -11.86
C MET A 423 16.64 -9.28 -11.36
N ILE A 424 16.75 -9.46 -10.04
CA ILE A 424 17.97 -9.98 -9.38
C ILE A 424 17.78 -11.41 -8.90
N ALA A 425 16.53 -11.85 -8.72
CA ALA A 425 16.20 -13.23 -8.38
C ALA A 425 14.87 -13.60 -9.04
N LYS A 426 14.79 -14.80 -9.62
CA LYS A 426 13.56 -15.34 -10.21
C LYS A 426 13.35 -16.78 -9.78
N HIS A 427 12.13 -17.09 -9.33
CA HIS A 427 11.69 -18.46 -9.06
C HIS A 427 11.33 -19.23 -10.34
N PHE A 428 11.71 -20.50 -10.38
CA PHE A 428 11.40 -21.47 -11.43
C PHE A 428 10.43 -22.53 -10.91
N SER A 429 9.21 -22.54 -11.45
CA SER A 429 8.15 -23.44 -11.02
C SER A 429 8.04 -24.67 -11.91
N ASP A 430 7.93 -25.85 -11.29
CA ASP A 430 7.60 -27.11 -11.98
C ASP A 430 6.13 -27.18 -12.43
N ALA A 431 5.28 -26.23 -12.01
CA ALA A 431 3.83 -26.31 -12.18
C ALA A 431 3.33 -25.88 -13.57
N PHE A 432 4.18 -25.30 -14.42
CA PHE A 432 3.75 -24.65 -15.65
C PHE A 432 4.47 -25.18 -16.90
N LEU A 433 3.74 -25.25 -18.03
CA LEU A 433 4.26 -25.68 -19.34
C LEU A 433 4.14 -24.51 -20.36
N PRO A 434 5.14 -24.29 -21.25
CA PRO A 434 6.44 -24.97 -21.30
C PRO A 434 7.31 -24.66 -20.08
N LEU A 435 8.19 -25.59 -19.71
CA LEU A 435 9.13 -25.43 -18.60
C LEU A 435 10.27 -24.52 -19.05
N GLU A 436 10.37 -23.35 -18.43
CA GLU A 436 11.49 -22.44 -18.59
C GLU A 436 12.70 -22.98 -17.79
N SER A 437 13.92 -22.85 -18.30
CA SER A 437 15.12 -23.37 -17.61
C SER A 437 16.09 -22.26 -17.16
N MET A 438 16.80 -22.52 -16.05
CA MET A 438 17.88 -21.64 -15.60
C MET A 438 19.00 -21.51 -16.64
N HIS A 439 19.23 -22.55 -17.45
CA HIS A 439 20.23 -22.54 -18.52
C HIS A 439 19.88 -21.55 -19.63
N ASP A 440 18.59 -21.43 -20.00
CA ASP A 440 18.14 -20.46 -21.00
C ASP A 440 18.36 -19.03 -20.53
N MET A 441 18.06 -18.76 -19.25
CA MET A 441 18.26 -17.45 -18.64
C MET A 441 19.75 -17.10 -18.56
N TYR A 442 20.57 -18.05 -18.12
CA TYR A 442 22.03 -17.91 -18.09
C TYR A 442 22.60 -17.65 -19.49
N LYS A 443 22.11 -18.37 -20.50
CA LYS A 443 22.48 -18.17 -21.90
C LYS A 443 22.12 -16.77 -22.38
N ASN A 444 20.92 -16.27 -22.08
CA ASN A 444 20.53 -14.91 -22.42
C ASN A 444 21.54 -13.89 -21.87
N LEU A 445 21.95 -14.04 -20.61
CA LEU A 445 22.93 -13.15 -19.99
C LEU A 445 24.31 -13.24 -20.64
N LYS A 446 24.80 -14.45 -20.92
CA LYS A 446 26.10 -14.65 -21.61
C LYS A 446 26.12 -14.10 -23.03
N GLU A 447 24.98 -14.12 -23.71
CA GLU A 447 24.82 -13.60 -25.07
C GLU A 447 24.43 -12.11 -25.10
N ASN A 448 24.45 -11.40 -23.96
CA ASN A 448 24.03 -10.00 -23.81
C ASN A 448 22.59 -9.72 -24.31
N ARG A 449 21.71 -10.71 -24.17
CA ARG A 449 20.27 -10.58 -24.43
C ARG A 449 19.53 -10.13 -23.17
N PRO A 450 18.32 -9.56 -23.29
CA PRO A 450 17.47 -9.31 -22.13
C PRO A 450 17.26 -10.61 -21.34
N ALA A 451 17.43 -10.55 -20.02
CA ALA A 451 17.41 -11.72 -19.15
C ALA A 451 16.12 -12.55 -19.31
N CYS A 452 15.00 -11.85 -19.48
CA CYS A 452 13.66 -12.43 -19.59
C CYS A 452 13.22 -12.72 -21.03
N GLN A 453 14.13 -12.69 -22.01
CA GLN A 453 13.79 -13.06 -23.38
C GLN A 453 13.39 -14.55 -23.45
N GLY A 454 12.16 -14.81 -23.89
CA GLY A 454 11.60 -16.17 -23.94
C GLY A 454 10.94 -16.64 -22.64
N PHE A 455 10.84 -15.77 -21.63
CA PHE A 455 10.20 -16.04 -20.35
C PHE A 455 8.82 -15.36 -20.24
N ARG A 456 7.99 -15.79 -19.30
CA ARG A 456 6.65 -15.25 -19.03
C ARG A 456 6.66 -13.79 -18.60
N GLN A 457 6.47 -12.92 -19.58
CA GLN A 457 6.20 -11.49 -19.38
C GLN A 457 4.71 -11.15 -19.54
N VAL A 458 3.85 -12.10 -19.90
CA VAL A 458 2.42 -11.82 -20.09
C VAL A 458 1.72 -11.51 -18.76
N TYR A 459 2.22 -12.12 -17.68
CA TYR A 459 1.73 -11.89 -16.33
C TYR A 459 2.55 -10.80 -15.62
N CYS A 460 1.87 -10.00 -14.80
CA CYS A 460 2.48 -8.92 -14.05
C CYS A 460 3.28 -9.44 -12.86
N ALA A 461 4.53 -8.99 -12.71
CA ALA A 461 5.27 -9.20 -11.47
C ALA A 461 4.72 -8.34 -10.33
N ALA A 462 4.76 -8.85 -9.10
CA ALA A 462 4.27 -8.10 -7.95
C ALA A 462 5.07 -6.82 -7.77
N CYS A 463 4.36 -5.72 -7.53
CA CYS A 463 4.92 -4.37 -7.40
C CYS A 463 5.57 -3.82 -8.69
N TYR A 464 5.23 -4.41 -9.84
CA TYR A 464 5.48 -3.85 -11.17
C TYR A 464 4.17 -3.34 -11.82
N SER A 465 4.34 -2.55 -12.88
CA SER A 465 3.24 -2.09 -13.73
C SER A 465 2.55 -3.28 -14.41
N CYS A 466 1.23 -3.38 -14.24
CA CYS A 466 0.41 -4.39 -14.91
C CYS A 466 -0.25 -3.87 -16.19
N ILE A 467 0.10 -2.66 -16.64
CA ILE A 467 -0.46 -2.09 -17.87
C ILE A 467 -0.04 -2.95 -19.07
N GLY A 468 -1.02 -3.47 -19.80
CA GLY A 468 -0.80 -4.36 -20.94
C GLY A 468 -0.50 -5.82 -20.57
N ARG A 469 -0.62 -6.19 -19.28
CA ARG A 469 -0.49 -7.57 -18.79
C ARG A 469 -1.86 -8.24 -18.68
N SER A 470 -1.91 -9.57 -18.69
CA SER A 470 -3.16 -10.34 -18.66
C SER A 470 -3.82 -10.47 -17.28
N ASN A 471 -3.06 -10.20 -16.22
CA ASN A 471 -3.53 -10.24 -14.85
C ASN A 471 -3.01 -9.02 -14.06
N HIS A 472 -3.67 -8.70 -12.96
CA HIS A 472 -3.19 -7.72 -12.02
C HIS A 472 -2.95 -8.39 -10.66
N TRP A 473 -1.82 -8.11 -10.02
CA TRP A 473 -1.58 -8.57 -8.65
C TRP A 473 -2.65 -8.08 -7.64
N ARG A 474 -3.43 -7.03 -7.96
CA ARG A 474 -4.57 -6.59 -7.14
C ARG A 474 -5.69 -7.61 -7.10
N ASP A 475 -5.84 -8.40 -8.16
CA ASP A 475 -6.84 -9.48 -8.24
C ASP A 475 -6.53 -10.58 -7.22
N TRP A 476 -5.30 -10.64 -6.71
CA TRP A 476 -4.86 -11.57 -5.67
C TRP A 476 -5.02 -11.01 -4.25
N GLY A 477 -5.69 -9.86 -4.10
CA GLY A 477 -5.93 -9.26 -2.78
C GLY A 477 -4.71 -8.58 -2.16
N ILE A 478 -3.68 -8.26 -2.96
CA ILE A 478 -2.46 -7.60 -2.49
C ILE A 478 -2.28 -6.20 -3.09
N ALA A 479 -1.69 -5.31 -2.31
CA ALA A 479 -1.29 -3.96 -2.64
C ALA A 479 0.24 -3.86 -2.60
N CYS A 480 0.80 -2.83 -3.23
CA CYS A 480 2.24 -2.56 -3.19
C CYS A 480 2.51 -1.15 -2.71
N ASP A 481 3.38 -1.05 -1.73
CA ASP A 481 3.95 0.17 -1.17
C ASP A 481 5.45 0.19 -1.50
N SER A 482 5.98 1.34 -1.90
CA SER A 482 7.38 1.45 -2.33
C SER A 482 8.39 1.26 -1.20
N VAL A 483 7.99 1.43 0.05
CA VAL A 483 8.84 1.31 1.24
C VAL A 483 8.57 0.00 1.97
N GLN A 484 7.31 -0.33 2.21
CA GLN A 484 6.90 -1.53 2.94
C GLN A 484 6.93 -2.77 2.04
N GLY A 485 6.67 -2.64 0.74
CA GLY A 485 6.55 -3.77 -0.18
C GLY A 485 5.12 -4.25 -0.32
N ILE A 486 4.92 -5.57 -0.33
CA ILE A 486 3.61 -6.19 -0.58
C ILE A 486 2.75 -6.10 0.68
N THR A 487 1.54 -5.56 0.57
CA THR A 487 0.57 -5.39 1.66
C THR A 487 -0.77 -6.04 1.32
N SER A 488 -1.62 -6.30 2.31
CA SER A 488 -3.00 -6.74 2.06
C SER A 488 -3.88 -5.59 1.55
N LEU A 489 -4.67 -5.82 0.49
CA LEU A 489 -5.68 -4.85 0.01
C LEU A 489 -6.84 -4.68 1.00
N ASN A 490 -7.15 -5.74 1.76
CA ASN A 490 -8.21 -5.73 2.76
C ASN A 490 -7.68 -5.09 4.06
N LYS A 491 -7.47 -3.77 4.06
CA LYS A 491 -7.04 -2.97 5.23
C LYS A 491 -8.06 -2.92 6.39
N ASN A 492 -9.07 -3.78 6.41
CA ASN A 492 -10.11 -3.80 7.45
C ASN A 492 -9.70 -4.53 8.74
N HIS A 493 -8.44 -4.92 8.89
CA HIS A 493 -7.95 -5.41 10.18
C HIS A 493 -7.40 -4.24 10.98
N ASN A 494 -8.21 -3.78 11.95
CA ASN A 494 -7.80 -2.86 13.00
C ASN A 494 -6.73 -3.51 13.91
N MET A 495 -5.48 -3.59 13.47
CA MET A 495 -4.36 -3.98 14.31
C MET A 495 -3.11 -3.25 13.86
N TYR A 496 -2.85 -2.10 14.49
CA TYR A 496 -1.56 -1.45 14.81
C TYR A 496 -1.86 0.04 15.06
N GLN A 497 -2.51 0.35 16.18
CA GLN A 497 -2.46 1.69 16.79
C GLN A 497 -1.14 1.85 17.59
N GLY A 498 -0.02 1.46 16.99
CA GLY A 498 1.27 2.01 17.39
C GLY A 498 1.40 3.33 16.66
N GLN A 499 1.59 4.44 17.36
CA GLN A 499 1.88 5.74 16.75
C GLN A 499 2.95 5.57 15.66
N LEU A 500 2.52 5.53 14.40
CA LEU A 500 3.37 5.83 13.27
C LEU A 500 3.90 7.23 13.55
N SER A 501 5.20 7.35 13.78
CA SER A 501 5.87 8.63 13.63
C SER A 501 5.62 9.04 12.18
N VAL A 502 4.58 9.85 11.96
CA VAL A 502 4.34 10.47 10.67
C VAL A 502 5.51 11.41 10.49
N ASP A 503 6.36 11.16 9.49
CA ASP A 503 7.31 12.18 9.08
C ASP A 503 6.46 13.37 8.67
N ILE A 504 6.59 14.50 9.36
CA ILE A 504 5.78 15.69 9.13
C ILE A 504 6.43 16.61 8.11
N LYS A 505 7.75 16.53 7.97
CA LYS A 505 8.54 17.48 7.18
C LYS A 505 9.86 16.87 6.72
N ASP A 506 10.01 16.74 5.41
CA ASP A 506 11.23 16.29 4.77
C ASP A 506 12.32 17.38 4.85
N PRO A 507 13.61 17.00 4.90
CA PRO A 507 14.71 17.95 4.82
C PRO A 507 14.78 18.58 3.42
N MET A 508 14.80 19.92 3.36
CA MET A 508 14.81 20.67 2.10
C MET A 508 16.16 21.32 1.83
N PRO A 509 16.65 21.32 0.56
CA PRO A 509 17.90 21.97 0.20
C PRO A 509 17.78 23.48 0.38
N GLN A 510 18.82 24.11 0.94
CA GLN A 510 18.90 25.56 1.10
C GLN A 510 19.29 26.23 -0.22
N LEU A 511 18.85 27.48 -0.41
CA LEU A 511 19.26 28.29 -1.56
C LEU A 511 20.77 28.53 -1.51
N SER A 512 21.47 28.18 -2.59
CA SER A 512 22.91 28.33 -2.74
C SER A 512 23.22 29.39 -3.80
N SER A 513 24.35 30.09 -3.63
CA SER A 513 24.84 31.03 -4.65
C SER A 513 25.24 30.36 -5.97
N LYS A 514 25.31 29.02 -6.00
CA LYS A 514 25.60 28.21 -7.19
C LYS A 514 24.34 27.74 -7.91
N ASP A 515 23.15 27.95 -7.34
CA ASP A 515 21.91 27.48 -7.93
C ASP A 515 21.56 28.28 -9.19
N GLN A 516 21.09 27.58 -10.21
CA GLN A 516 20.61 28.20 -11.44
C GLN A 516 19.21 28.77 -11.21
N TRP A 517 19.01 30.04 -11.59
CA TRP A 517 17.71 30.68 -11.53
C TRP A 517 16.77 30.13 -12.61
N ILE A 518 15.59 29.66 -12.20
CA ILE A 518 14.44 29.39 -13.07
C ILE A 518 13.76 30.71 -13.42
N LEU A 519 13.51 31.54 -12.40
CA LEU A 519 13.07 32.92 -12.51
C LEU A 519 14.08 33.78 -11.78
N SER A 520 14.73 34.69 -12.51
CA SER A 520 15.84 35.49 -12.00
C SER A 520 15.47 36.21 -10.71
N GLY A 521 16.21 35.93 -9.62
CA GLY A 521 16.01 36.54 -8.31
C GLY A 521 14.76 36.08 -7.54
N ILE A 522 13.98 35.13 -8.07
CA ILE A 522 12.73 34.66 -7.44
C ILE A 522 12.81 33.16 -7.15
N LEU A 523 13.10 32.34 -8.16
CA LEU A 523 12.95 30.88 -8.11
C LEU A 523 14.18 30.18 -8.68
N SER A 524 14.70 29.17 -7.99
CA SER A 524 15.77 28.28 -8.45
C SER A 524 15.30 26.81 -8.42
N ASP A 525 16.10 25.86 -8.91
CA ASP A 525 15.75 24.43 -8.83
C ASP A 525 15.67 23.86 -7.40
N ALA A 526 16.36 24.49 -6.44
CA ALA A 526 16.45 24.05 -5.05
C ALA A 526 15.46 24.76 -4.10
N SER A 527 15.28 26.08 -4.23
CA SER A 527 14.42 26.90 -3.37
C SER A 527 13.98 28.20 -4.07
N SER A 528 13.25 29.05 -3.35
CA SER A 528 12.94 30.44 -3.76
C SER A 528 13.54 31.44 -2.77
N LEU A 529 13.59 32.72 -3.14
CA LEU A 529 13.99 33.80 -2.22
C LEU A 529 13.11 33.86 -0.97
N TYR A 530 11.85 33.42 -1.06
CA TYR A 530 10.86 33.54 0.00
C TYR A 530 10.72 32.29 0.86
N SER A 531 10.99 31.11 0.29
CA SER A 531 10.58 29.80 0.85
C SER A 531 11.07 29.52 2.27
N ASP A 532 12.24 30.04 2.64
CA ASP A 532 12.85 29.86 3.97
C ASP A 532 12.88 31.16 4.80
N SER A 533 12.25 32.22 4.29
CA SER A 533 12.15 33.52 4.96
C SER A 533 10.83 33.67 5.73
N ASP A 534 10.70 34.71 6.54
CA ASP A 534 9.44 35.07 7.18
C ASP A 534 8.35 35.49 6.17
N ASP A 535 8.73 35.82 4.94
CA ASP A 535 7.84 36.20 3.84
C ASP A 535 7.42 35.02 2.94
N TRP A 536 7.61 33.76 3.36
CA TRP A 536 7.27 32.58 2.56
C TRP A 536 5.82 32.56 2.05
N ALA A 537 4.89 33.16 2.80
CA ALA A 537 3.48 33.25 2.44
C ALA A 537 3.18 34.29 1.33
N ARG A 538 4.18 35.09 0.93
CA ARG A 538 4.10 36.03 -0.21
C ARG A 538 4.02 35.30 -1.55
N LEU A 539 4.54 34.08 -1.62
CA LEU A 539 4.57 33.25 -2.82
C LEU A 539 3.20 32.65 -3.09
N HIS A 540 2.66 32.92 -4.28
CA HIS A 540 1.36 32.43 -4.74
C HIS A 540 1.54 31.60 -6.02
N TRP A 541 0.80 30.50 -6.10
CA TRP A 541 0.85 29.55 -7.20
C TRP A 541 -0.53 29.40 -7.83
N ALA A 542 -0.56 29.42 -9.15
CA ALA A 542 -1.71 28.99 -9.93
C ALA A 542 -1.27 28.20 -11.16
N ILE A 543 -2.20 27.48 -11.77
CA ILE A 543 -1.92 26.62 -12.91
C ILE A 543 -2.92 26.89 -14.02
N TRP A 544 -2.44 26.98 -15.26
CA TRP A 544 -3.28 27.10 -16.44
C TRP A 544 -2.74 26.26 -17.60
N THR A 545 -3.50 25.25 -18.04
CA THR A 545 -3.01 24.25 -19.02
C THR A 545 -3.80 24.22 -20.32
N THR A 546 -4.80 25.09 -20.49
CA THR A 546 -5.69 25.10 -21.66
C THR A 546 -5.46 26.33 -22.53
N ASP A 547 -5.86 26.26 -23.79
CA ASP A 547 -5.70 27.37 -24.75
C ASP A 547 -6.45 28.62 -24.25
N PRO A 548 -5.74 29.74 -23.99
CA PRO A 548 -6.36 30.96 -23.51
C PRO A 548 -7.37 31.55 -24.50
N ALA A 549 -7.22 31.34 -25.81
CA ALA A 549 -8.15 31.90 -26.80
C ALA A 549 -9.58 31.34 -26.67
N THR A 550 -9.72 30.12 -26.14
CA THR A 550 -11.01 29.42 -26.03
C THR A 550 -11.51 29.33 -24.59
N THR A 551 -10.61 29.32 -23.61
CA THR A 551 -10.97 29.02 -22.21
C THR A 551 -10.73 30.19 -21.25
N TRP A 552 -9.87 31.15 -21.58
CA TRP A 552 -9.62 32.29 -20.72
C TRP A 552 -10.75 33.31 -20.81
N GLN A 553 -11.20 33.83 -19.67
CA GLN A 553 -12.34 34.73 -19.56
C GLN A 553 -12.00 35.95 -18.70
N PRO A 554 -12.73 37.07 -18.85
CA PRO A 554 -12.57 38.26 -18.01
C PRO A 554 -12.57 37.95 -16.50
N ARG A 555 -13.33 36.95 -16.05
CA ARG A 555 -13.37 36.52 -14.64
C ARG A 555 -12.03 36.07 -14.06
N HIS A 556 -11.13 35.53 -14.88
CA HIS A 556 -9.82 35.08 -14.39
C HIS A 556 -8.90 36.27 -14.11
N TYR A 557 -8.98 37.34 -14.92
CA TYR A 557 -8.33 38.60 -14.58
C TYR A 557 -8.88 39.16 -13.27
N GLN A 558 -10.20 39.13 -13.12
CA GLN A 558 -10.86 39.65 -11.91
C GLN A 558 -10.50 38.84 -10.66
N ALA A 559 -10.32 37.52 -10.78
CA ALA A 559 -9.80 36.68 -9.69
C ALA A 559 -8.39 37.12 -9.25
N ILE A 560 -7.49 37.37 -10.20
CA ILE A 560 -6.16 37.93 -9.92
C ILE A 560 -6.27 39.31 -9.29
N GLU A 561 -7.11 40.21 -9.82
CA GLU A 561 -7.28 41.55 -9.25
C GLU A 561 -7.76 41.50 -7.79
N THR A 562 -8.70 40.59 -7.45
CA THR A 562 -9.10 40.40 -6.05
C THR A 562 -7.94 39.94 -5.16
N LEU A 563 -7.03 39.10 -5.66
CA LEU A 563 -5.81 38.73 -4.93
C LEU A 563 -4.92 39.97 -4.71
N LEU A 564 -4.68 40.74 -5.77
CA LEU A 564 -3.75 41.87 -5.76
C LEU A 564 -4.25 43.07 -4.94
N VAL A 565 -5.57 43.26 -4.83
CA VAL A 565 -6.15 44.26 -3.91
C VAL A 565 -5.86 43.89 -2.45
N HIS A 566 -6.00 42.60 -2.12
CA HIS A 566 -5.82 42.12 -0.75
C HIS A 566 -4.35 41.85 -0.38
N ASN A 567 -3.51 41.54 -1.37
CA ASN A 567 -2.09 41.27 -1.23
C ASN A 567 -1.32 41.96 -2.37
N PRO A 568 -1.15 43.30 -2.34
CA PRO A 568 -0.49 44.04 -3.43
C PRO A 568 0.96 43.64 -3.68
N ASN A 569 1.61 43.05 -2.69
CA ASN A 569 2.97 42.53 -2.79
C ASN A 569 3.03 41.02 -3.11
N ALA A 570 1.92 40.34 -3.38
CA ALA A 570 1.94 38.91 -3.75
C ALA A 570 2.86 38.66 -4.96
N VAL A 571 3.64 37.59 -4.90
CA VAL A 571 4.41 37.09 -6.05
C VAL A 571 3.64 35.91 -6.62
N LEU A 572 2.90 36.15 -7.70
CA LEU A 572 2.06 35.16 -8.35
C LEU A 572 2.82 34.47 -9.48
N ILE A 573 3.11 33.18 -9.31
CA ILE A 573 3.70 32.33 -10.34
C ILE A 573 2.61 31.44 -10.93
N ILE A 574 2.36 31.60 -12.22
CA ILE A 574 1.39 30.81 -12.98
C ILE A 574 2.16 29.79 -13.80
N LEU A 575 2.02 28.51 -13.45
CA LEU A 575 2.55 27.40 -14.23
C LEU A 575 1.66 27.21 -15.47
N SER A 576 2.21 27.43 -16.66
CA SER A 576 1.45 27.30 -17.89
C SER A 576 2.29 26.86 -19.08
N ASN A 577 1.77 25.94 -19.87
CA ASN A 577 2.32 25.55 -21.17
C ASN A 577 1.59 26.22 -22.35
N THR A 578 0.60 27.09 -22.08
CA THR A 578 -0.26 27.72 -23.10
C THR A 578 -0.25 29.25 -23.06
N LEU A 579 0.03 29.87 -21.91
CA LEU A 579 0.11 31.32 -21.79
C LEU A 579 1.49 31.85 -22.24
N PRO A 580 1.55 32.91 -23.06
CA PRO A 580 2.81 33.56 -23.42
C PRO A 580 3.41 34.33 -22.24
N ALA A 581 4.73 34.49 -22.20
CA ALA A 581 5.42 35.12 -21.07
C ALA A 581 4.96 36.57 -20.77
N ASP A 582 4.54 37.33 -21.80
CA ASP A 582 4.06 38.71 -21.68
C ASP A 582 2.54 38.84 -21.48
N PHE A 583 1.82 37.74 -21.22
CA PHE A 583 0.35 37.74 -21.13
C PHE A 583 -0.20 38.72 -20.07
N PHE A 584 0.54 38.94 -18.97
CA PHE A 584 0.18 39.87 -17.90
C PHE A 584 1.00 41.17 -17.91
N ALA A 585 1.54 41.57 -19.07
CA ALA A 585 2.37 42.77 -19.20
C ALA A 585 1.71 44.01 -18.59
N ASP A 586 0.40 44.19 -18.77
CA ASP A 586 -0.35 45.32 -18.21
C ASP A 586 -0.25 45.41 -16.67
N TYR A 587 -0.26 44.27 -15.98
CA TYR A 587 -0.10 44.21 -14.52
C TYR A 587 1.35 44.44 -14.10
N THR A 588 2.31 43.82 -14.80
CA THR A 588 3.74 43.98 -14.50
C THR A 588 4.23 45.41 -14.71
N ARG A 589 3.68 46.12 -15.69
CA ARG A 589 3.94 47.57 -15.89
C ARG A 589 3.46 48.40 -14.70
N GLN A 590 2.36 48.00 -14.05
CA GLN A 590 1.85 48.66 -12.85
C GLN A 590 2.58 48.22 -11.56
N GLY A 591 3.66 47.44 -11.67
CA GLY A 591 4.52 47.02 -10.57
C GLY A 591 4.07 45.74 -9.85
N TYR A 592 3.05 45.04 -10.35
CA TYR A 592 2.62 43.77 -9.76
C TYR A 592 3.50 42.60 -10.22
N GLU A 593 3.86 41.73 -9.27
CA GLU A 593 4.75 40.59 -9.51
C GLU A 593 3.97 39.37 -9.99
N ILE A 594 3.67 39.32 -11.29
CA ILE A 594 3.04 38.17 -11.94
C ILE A 594 4.00 37.56 -12.95
N HIS A 595 4.28 36.27 -12.79
CA HIS A 595 5.25 35.53 -13.59
C HIS A 595 4.59 34.31 -14.22
N ILE A 596 4.80 34.12 -15.52
CA ILE A 596 4.42 32.88 -16.21
C ILE A 596 5.64 31.99 -16.27
N LEU A 597 5.54 30.82 -15.63
CA LEU A 597 6.57 29.81 -15.67
C LEU A 597 6.16 28.69 -16.62
N SER A 598 6.81 28.66 -17.78
CA SER A 598 6.58 27.62 -18.78
C SER A 598 7.08 26.26 -18.30
N PHE A 599 6.30 25.21 -18.60
CA PHE A 599 6.67 23.82 -18.33
C PHE A 599 6.39 22.93 -19.54
N SER A 600 7.16 21.86 -19.64
CA SER A 600 6.97 20.75 -20.58
C SER A 600 7.38 19.46 -19.87
N LYS A 601 7.04 18.29 -20.44
CA LYS A 601 7.51 16.99 -19.93
C LYS A 601 9.03 17.00 -19.69
N ASP A 602 9.78 17.42 -20.70
CA ASP A 602 11.25 17.43 -20.65
C ASP A 602 11.78 18.42 -19.60
N LEU A 603 11.19 19.61 -19.50
CA LEU A 603 11.60 20.59 -18.50
C LEU A 603 11.31 20.11 -17.07
N LEU A 604 10.19 19.43 -16.84
CA LEU A 604 9.85 18.88 -15.52
C LEU A 604 10.83 17.76 -15.12
N LEU A 605 11.18 16.87 -16.05
CA LEU A 605 12.17 15.82 -15.81
C LEU A 605 13.58 16.39 -15.60
N GLN A 606 14.01 17.32 -16.46
CA GLN A 606 15.33 17.98 -16.36
C GLN A 606 15.51 18.71 -15.03
N ARG A 607 14.49 19.44 -14.57
CA ARG A 607 14.52 20.17 -13.29
C ARG A 607 14.28 19.27 -12.07
N LYS A 608 14.08 17.96 -12.28
CA LYS A 608 13.72 17.00 -11.22
C LYS A 608 12.48 17.43 -10.44
N TRP A 609 11.42 17.80 -11.15
CA TRP A 609 10.10 18.10 -10.58
C TRP A 609 9.30 16.80 -10.39
N TYR A 610 9.92 15.86 -9.69
CA TYR A 610 9.36 14.57 -9.28
C TYR A 610 9.84 14.18 -7.89
N PHE A 611 9.12 13.26 -7.25
CA PHE A 611 9.31 12.88 -5.85
C PHE A 611 10.15 11.60 -5.69
N SER A 612 9.95 10.65 -6.60
CA SER A 612 10.63 9.36 -6.64
C SER A 612 10.78 8.86 -8.08
N PRO A 613 11.59 7.81 -8.34
CA PRO A 613 11.65 7.17 -9.65
C PRO A 613 10.26 6.80 -10.19
N ASN A 614 9.34 6.30 -9.35
CA ASN A 614 8.00 5.92 -9.80
C ASN A 614 7.16 7.10 -10.30
N THR A 615 7.32 8.28 -9.68
CA THR A 615 6.66 9.51 -10.15
C THR A 615 7.35 10.12 -11.37
N ALA A 616 8.65 9.90 -11.53
CA ALA A 616 9.38 10.25 -12.75
C ALA A 616 8.90 9.38 -13.93
N ASP A 617 8.78 8.06 -13.72
CA ASP A 617 8.22 7.12 -14.70
C ASP A 617 6.80 7.53 -15.12
N TRP A 618 5.98 7.98 -14.17
CA TRP A 618 4.65 8.51 -14.48
C TRP A 618 4.72 9.74 -15.39
N LEU A 619 5.63 10.69 -15.12
CA LEU A 619 5.85 11.85 -15.99
C LEU A 619 6.41 11.47 -17.36
N GLU A 620 7.31 10.49 -17.47
CA GLU A 620 7.86 10.03 -18.75
C GLU A 620 6.76 9.53 -19.70
N ARG A 621 5.73 8.90 -19.13
CA ARG A 621 4.54 8.37 -19.83
C ARG A 621 3.43 9.41 -20.07
N TRP A 622 3.72 10.70 -19.93
CA TRP A 622 2.80 11.81 -20.21
C TRP A 622 1.88 11.60 -21.42
N ASP A 623 2.47 11.27 -22.57
CA ASP A 623 1.77 11.14 -23.85
C ASP A 623 0.81 9.94 -23.89
N ASP A 624 1.08 8.92 -23.08
CA ASP A 624 0.19 7.77 -22.90
C ASP A 624 -1.03 8.20 -22.07
N TRP A 625 -0.82 8.97 -21.01
CA TRP A 625 -1.90 9.42 -20.12
C TRP A 625 -2.84 10.43 -20.77
N VAL A 626 -2.32 11.28 -21.65
CA VAL A 626 -3.14 12.17 -22.49
C VAL A 626 -4.15 11.37 -23.30
N LYS A 627 -3.79 10.17 -23.76
CA LYS A 627 -4.67 9.28 -24.55
C LYS A 627 -5.53 8.38 -23.68
N ALA A 628 -5.09 8.07 -22.45
CA ALA A 628 -5.69 7.05 -21.60
C ALA A 628 -7.00 7.49 -20.92
N GLY A 629 -7.25 8.79 -20.75
CA GLY A 629 -8.52 9.28 -20.20
C GLY A 629 -8.63 10.80 -20.16
N PRO A 630 -9.83 11.35 -19.92
CA PRO A 630 -10.13 12.76 -20.13
C PRO A 630 -9.61 13.69 -19.02
N PHE A 631 -9.21 13.13 -17.88
CA PHE A 631 -8.88 13.91 -16.69
C PHE A 631 -7.38 14.22 -16.53
N PHE A 632 -6.54 13.80 -17.49
CA PHE A 632 -5.10 14.04 -17.39
C PHE A 632 -4.70 15.51 -17.17
N PRO A 633 -5.31 16.53 -17.83
CA PRO A 633 -4.98 17.93 -17.53
C PRO A 633 -5.29 18.34 -16.08
N VAL A 634 -6.36 17.78 -15.50
CA VAL A 634 -6.74 18.02 -14.09
C VAL A 634 -5.74 17.34 -13.17
N HIS A 635 -5.42 16.07 -13.42
CA HIS A 635 -4.45 15.30 -12.64
C HIS A 635 -3.05 15.89 -12.72
N LEU A 636 -2.65 16.42 -13.88
CA LEU A 636 -1.41 17.14 -14.04
C LEU A 636 -1.39 18.41 -13.18
N ALA A 637 -2.49 19.17 -13.13
CA ALA A 637 -2.60 20.34 -12.26
C ALA A 637 -2.57 19.94 -10.77
N ASP A 638 -3.21 18.82 -10.40
CA ASP A 638 -3.10 18.23 -9.07
C ASP A 638 -1.66 17.83 -8.74
N TYR A 639 -0.90 17.27 -9.68
CA TYR A 639 0.50 16.92 -9.48
C TYR A 639 1.39 18.16 -9.33
N LEU A 640 1.24 19.15 -10.22
CA LEU A 640 2.06 20.35 -10.23
C LEU A 640 1.86 21.21 -8.97
N ARG A 641 0.64 21.26 -8.41
CA ARG A 641 0.42 21.97 -7.13
C ARG A 641 1.08 21.25 -5.95
N LEU A 642 1.16 19.92 -5.96
CA LEU A 642 1.94 19.17 -4.96
C LEU A 642 3.42 19.53 -5.05
N VAL A 643 3.99 19.52 -6.27
CA VAL A 643 5.40 19.87 -6.49
C VAL A 643 5.68 21.31 -6.05
N ALA A 644 4.85 22.26 -6.43
CA ALA A 644 5.02 23.67 -6.11
C ALA A 644 5.02 23.92 -4.59
N LEU A 645 4.00 23.42 -3.89
CA LEU A 645 3.88 23.56 -2.43
C LEU A 645 4.95 22.76 -1.68
N TYR A 646 5.32 21.57 -2.16
CA TYR A 646 6.38 20.77 -1.54
C TYR A 646 7.74 21.45 -1.67
N LYS A 647 8.14 21.87 -2.87
CA LYS A 647 9.48 22.44 -3.11
C LYS A 647 9.62 23.84 -2.54
N TYR A 648 8.60 24.68 -2.69
CA TYR A 648 8.71 26.12 -2.44
C TYR A 648 7.76 26.65 -1.37
N GLY A 649 6.70 25.91 -1.04
CA GLY A 649 5.66 26.39 -0.12
C GLY A 649 4.89 27.56 -0.70
N GLY A 650 4.27 28.34 0.17
CA GLY A 650 3.42 29.47 -0.20
C GLY A 650 1.95 29.07 -0.26
N LEU A 651 1.19 29.78 -1.09
CA LEU A 651 -0.24 29.58 -1.26
C LEU A 651 -0.56 29.11 -2.68
N TYR A 652 -1.29 28.02 -2.83
CA TYR A 652 -1.90 27.61 -4.08
C TYR A 652 -3.35 28.10 -4.14
N MET A 653 -3.76 28.61 -5.31
CA MET A 653 -5.15 28.92 -5.61
C MET A 653 -5.51 28.52 -7.05
N ASP A 654 -6.71 28.00 -7.23
CA ASP A 654 -7.31 27.88 -8.56
C ASP A 654 -7.65 29.26 -9.14
N MET A 655 -7.66 29.37 -10.47
CA MET A 655 -7.92 30.64 -11.19
C MET A 655 -9.38 31.10 -11.16
N ASP A 656 -10.23 30.35 -10.48
CA ASP A 656 -11.64 30.61 -10.23
C ASP A 656 -11.94 30.84 -8.73
N ALA A 657 -10.89 31.05 -7.92
CA ALA A 657 -11.00 31.46 -6.51
C ALA A 657 -10.90 32.99 -6.37
N LEU A 658 -11.95 33.61 -5.84
CA LEU A 658 -12.01 35.03 -5.54
C LEU A 658 -11.60 35.30 -4.08
N TRP A 659 -10.78 36.32 -3.89
CA TRP A 659 -10.37 36.77 -2.56
C TRP A 659 -11.33 37.83 -2.02
N ILE A 660 -11.86 37.57 -0.83
CA ILE A 660 -12.68 38.51 -0.06
C ILE A 660 -11.82 39.27 0.94
N ARG A 661 -10.78 38.63 1.48
CA ARG A 661 -9.80 39.26 2.38
C ARG A 661 -8.53 38.41 2.47
N ALA A 662 -7.38 39.06 2.71
CA ALA A 662 -6.16 38.33 3.05
C ALA A 662 -6.28 37.61 4.43
N PRO A 663 -5.66 36.43 4.62
CA PRO A 663 -5.68 35.72 5.89
C PRO A 663 -5.01 36.54 7.00
N GLY A 664 -5.60 36.56 8.21
CA GLY A 664 -5.26 37.54 9.26
C GLY A 664 -3.86 37.39 9.87
N ASP A 665 -3.38 36.16 10.01
CA ASP A 665 -2.13 35.83 10.71
C ASP A 665 -0.89 35.77 9.81
N GLY A 666 -1.07 35.77 8.49
CA GLY A 666 0.02 35.61 7.50
C GLY A 666 0.76 34.27 7.53
N MET A 667 0.65 33.45 8.57
CA MET A 667 1.60 32.36 8.87
C MET A 667 0.98 30.98 9.09
N THR A 668 -0.34 30.87 9.25
CA THR A 668 -0.98 29.57 9.50
C THR A 668 -1.02 28.71 8.24
N GLU A 669 -0.62 27.46 8.34
CA GLU A 669 -0.76 26.48 7.27
C GLU A 669 -2.18 25.93 7.27
N PHE A 670 -2.82 25.92 6.12
CA PHE A 670 -4.23 25.55 6.02
C PHE A 670 -4.61 24.88 4.70
N ILE A 671 -5.69 24.12 4.76
CA ILE A 671 -6.40 23.56 3.62
C ILE A 671 -7.89 23.79 3.80
N GLY A 672 -8.58 24.16 2.71
CA GLY A 672 -10.03 24.30 2.74
C GLY A 672 -10.75 22.96 2.75
N ALA A 673 -11.92 22.91 3.38
CA ALA A 673 -12.80 21.75 3.38
C ALA A 673 -14.16 22.08 2.78
N ASP A 674 -14.86 21.08 2.26
CA ASP A 674 -16.23 21.19 1.76
C ASP A 674 -16.97 19.87 2.06
N LEU A 675 -18.26 19.78 1.73
CA LEU A 675 -19.11 18.64 2.06
C LEU A 675 -19.46 17.85 0.80
N SER A 676 -19.35 16.52 0.85
CA SER A 676 -19.83 15.64 -0.23
C SER A 676 -21.13 14.95 0.18
N ASP A 677 -22.07 14.87 -0.75
CA ASP A 677 -23.29 14.07 -0.63
C ASP A 677 -23.34 12.94 -1.68
N ASN A 678 -22.25 12.73 -2.42
CA ASN A 678 -22.11 11.63 -3.36
C ASN A 678 -21.83 10.33 -2.59
N PRO A 679 -22.66 9.28 -2.72
CA PRO A 679 -22.47 8.00 -2.02
C PRO A 679 -21.08 7.37 -2.21
N GLN A 680 -20.48 7.56 -3.39
CA GLN A 680 -19.14 7.02 -3.69
C GLN A 680 -18.03 7.75 -2.92
N ASP A 681 -18.29 8.99 -2.50
CA ASP A 681 -17.32 9.82 -1.81
C ASP A 681 -17.30 9.59 -0.30
N LEU A 682 -18.44 9.18 0.27
CA LEU A 682 -18.63 8.98 1.71
C LEU A 682 -17.65 7.96 2.32
N VAL A 683 -17.12 7.04 1.52
CA VAL A 683 -16.16 6.02 1.99
C VAL A 683 -14.84 6.66 2.42
N TRP A 684 -14.46 7.78 1.79
CA TRP A 684 -13.16 8.41 1.98
C TRP A 684 -13.21 9.81 2.63
N THR A 685 -14.40 10.34 2.95
CA THR A 685 -14.57 11.58 3.74
C THR A 685 -13.93 11.48 5.13
N LEU A 686 -13.56 12.62 5.72
CA LEU A 686 -12.83 12.70 6.99
C LEU A 686 -13.65 12.19 8.18
N ASP A 687 -14.95 12.44 8.19
CA ASP A 687 -15.82 12.22 9.34
C ASP A 687 -17.29 12.00 8.93
N ALA A 688 -18.16 11.79 9.93
CA ALA A 688 -19.58 11.55 9.76
C ALA A 688 -20.37 12.74 9.18
N THR A 689 -19.75 13.93 9.10
CA THR A 689 -20.36 15.09 8.44
C THR A 689 -20.12 15.12 6.93
N ASN A 690 -19.44 14.09 6.40
CA ASN A 690 -19.06 13.96 5.00
C ASN A 690 -18.11 15.06 4.51
N THR A 691 -17.26 15.54 5.42
CA THR A 691 -16.24 16.55 5.11
C THR A 691 -15.16 15.96 4.21
N TYR A 692 -14.83 16.64 3.12
CA TYR A 692 -13.67 16.36 2.29
C TYR A 692 -12.75 17.58 2.19
N LEU A 693 -11.48 17.35 1.89
CA LEU A 693 -10.49 18.41 1.71
C LEU A 693 -10.48 18.87 0.25
N ALA A 694 -10.89 20.11 0.04
CA ALA A 694 -10.87 20.74 -1.27
C ALA A 694 -9.48 21.34 -1.49
N ASN A 695 -8.76 20.81 -2.48
CA ASN A 695 -7.38 21.19 -2.78
C ASN A 695 -7.27 22.35 -3.77
N GLY A 696 -8.30 23.21 -3.83
CA GLY A 696 -8.36 24.37 -4.71
C GLY A 696 -7.78 25.65 -4.10
N VAL A 697 -7.72 25.75 -2.77
CA VAL A 697 -7.01 26.83 -2.05
C VAL A 697 -6.32 26.25 -0.82
N MET A 698 -4.99 26.40 -0.76
CA MET A 698 -4.14 25.76 0.24
C MET A 698 -2.91 26.61 0.53
N ARG A 699 -2.46 26.68 1.80
CA ARG A 699 -1.24 27.39 2.18
C ARG A 699 -0.36 26.52 3.06
N PHE A 700 0.88 26.29 2.66
CA PHE A 700 1.81 25.41 3.37
C PHE A 700 3.24 25.93 3.32
N ARG A 701 4.01 25.65 4.37
CA ARG A 701 5.47 25.79 4.34
C ARG A 701 6.04 24.67 3.47
N ARG A 702 7.18 24.92 2.84
CA ARG A 702 7.83 23.90 2.01
C ARG A 702 8.29 22.68 2.81
N GLY A 703 8.39 21.54 2.15
CA GLY A 703 8.90 20.28 2.68
C GLY A 703 7.87 19.44 3.44
N ARG A 704 6.57 19.76 3.38
CA ARG A 704 5.54 18.91 3.99
C ARG A 704 5.50 17.55 3.28
N SER A 705 5.96 16.52 3.96
CA SER A 705 6.06 15.12 3.49
C SER A 705 4.74 14.56 2.96
N MET A 706 3.61 15.04 3.47
CA MET A 706 2.27 14.72 2.98
C MET A 706 2.17 14.82 1.45
N PHE A 707 2.74 15.86 0.85
CA PHE A 707 2.68 16.04 -0.61
C PHE A 707 3.45 14.95 -1.34
N ARG A 708 4.62 14.55 -0.84
CA ARG A 708 5.40 13.43 -1.36
C ARG A 708 4.64 12.12 -1.24
N HIS A 709 4.08 11.82 -0.07
CA HIS A 709 3.29 10.60 0.14
C HIS A 709 2.04 10.54 -0.74
N ILE A 710 1.33 11.66 -0.93
CA ILE A 710 0.22 11.75 -1.87
C ILE A 710 0.71 11.48 -3.31
N ALA A 711 1.82 12.10 -3.71
CA ALA A 711 2.40 11.92 -5.04
C ALA A 711 2.79 10.45 -5.30
N GLU A 712 3.54 9.85 -4.38
CA GLU A 712 4.04 8.48 -4.47
C GLU A 712 2.95 7.42 -4.37
N SER A 713 1.83 7.71 -3.69
CA SER A 713 0.71 6.78 -3.57
C SER A 713 -0.18 6.73 -4.81
N TYR A 714 -0.36 7.86 -5.53
CA TYR A 714 -1.29 7.94 -6.67
C TYR A 714 -0.61 8.16 -8.02
N PHE A 715 0.33 9.09 -8.14
CA PHE A 715 0.95 9.49 -9.41
C PHE A 715 2.08 8.55 -9.80
N THR A 716 1.76 7.27 -9.93
CA THR A 716 2.67 6.21 -10.35
C THR A 716 2.06 5.44 -11.50
N VAL A 717 2.89 4.81 -12.32
CA VAL A 717 2.42 3.99 -13.46
C VAL A 717 1.44 2.89 -13.01
N THR A 718 1.56 2.39 -11.78
CA THR A 718 0.74 1.30 -11.23
C THR A 718 -0.58 1.75 -10.61
N ASN A 719 -0.62 2.94 -9.99
CA ASN A 719 -1.78 3.37 -9.19
C ASN A 719 -2.61 4.47 -9.86
N TYR A 720 -2.05 5.12 -10.89
CA TYR A 720 -2.72 6.18 -11.60
C TYR A 720 -3.95 5.65 -12.35
N ASN A 721 -5.12 6.24 -12.05
CA ASN A 721 -6.37 5.92 -12.72
C ASN A 721 -6.82 7.11 -13.57
N PRO A 722 -6.74 7.03 -14.91
CA PRO A 722 -7.06 8.14 -15.80
C PRO A 722 -8.57 8.48 -15.84
N GLU A 723 -9.43 7.57 -15.39
CA GLU A 723 -10.89 7.74 -15.38
C GLU A 723 -11.42 8.34 -14.06
N CYS A 724 -10.58 8.45 -13.02
CA CYS A 724 -11.02 8.91 -11.71
C CYS A 724 -10.71 10.39 -11.47
N PHE A 725 -11.69 11.26 -11.75
CA PHE A 725 -11.56 12.73 -11.65
C PHE A 725 -10.96 13.27 -10.33
N ASN A 726 -11.31 12.70 -9.17
CA ASN A 726 -10.91 13.24 -7.86
C ASN A 726 -9.78 12.44 -7.19
N CYS A 727 -9.27 11.38 -7.81
CA CYS A 727 -8.34 10.46 -7.15
C CYS A 727 -6.97 11.07 -6.86
N GLY A 728 -6.44 11.95 -7.73
CA GLY A 728 -5.16 12.64 -7.51
C GLY A 728 -5.27 13.95 -6.74
N GLY A 729 -6.50 14.45 -6.54
CA GLY A 729 -6.79 15.70 -5.87
C GLY A 729 -7.52 15.48 -4.54
N PRO A 730 -8.79 15.92 -4.40
CA PRO A 730 -9.51 15.91 -3.12
C PRO A 730 -9.49 14.56 -2.39
N LYS A 731 -9.65 13.45 -3.11
CA LYS A 731 -9.69 12.11 -2.51
C LYS A 731 -8.35 11.72 -1.88
N ALA A 732 -7.23 12.00 -2.54
CA ALA A 732 -5.90 11.67 -2.01
C ALA A 732 -5.58 12.48 -0.76
N PHE A 733 -5.83 13.79 -0.78
CA PHE A 733 -5.67 14.66 0.39
C PHE A 733 -6.53 14.20 1.56
N THR A 734 -7.82 13.98 1.30
CA THR A 734 -8.77 13.58 2.34
C THR A 734 -8.39 12.22 2.94
N THR A 735 -8.01 11.24 2.12
CA THR A 735 -7.59 9.92 2.58
C THR A 735 -6.33 9.99 3.44
N TYR A 736 -5.30 10.74 2.98
CA TYR A 736 -4.07 10.88 3.74
C TYR A 736 -4.30 11.58 5.08
N VAL A 737 -5.05 12.68 5.09
CA VAL A 737 -5.34 13.42 6.32
C VAL A 737 -6.24 12.61 7.25
N LYS A 738 -7.22 11.86 6.74
CA LYS A 738 -8.06 10.96 7.56
C LYS A 738 -7.22 10.01 8.42
N THR A 739 -6.16 9.45 7.85
CA THR A 739 -5.27 8.50 8.56
C THR A 739 -4.29 9.20 9.51
N HIS A 740 -3.93 10.46 9.26
CA HIS A 740 -2.84 11.17 9.97
C HIS A 740 -3.28 12.46 10.69
N ARG A 741 -4.59 12.70 10.80
CA ARG A 741 -5.19 14.00 11.21
C ARG A 741 -4.59 14.55 12.49
N VAL A 742 -4.56 13.73 13.55
CA VAL A 742 -4.06 14.14 14.88
C VAL A 742 -2.62 14.63 14.80
N ALA A 743 -1.76 13.91 14.08
CA ALA A 743 -0.35 14.29 13.95
C ALA A 743 -0.19 15.60 13.15
N LEU A 744 -0.96 15.77 12.07
CA LEU A 744 -0.89 16.97 11.23
C LEU A 744 -1.43 18.21 11.95
N GLU A 745 -2.60 18.11 12.60
CA GLU A 745 -3.20 19.21 13.35
C GLU A 745 -2.32 19.62 14.55
N ASN A 746 -1.73 18.65 15.26
CA ASN A 746 -0.76 18.93 16.33
C ASN A 746 0.52 19.62 15.82
N ASN A 747 0.82 19.54 14.52
CA ASN A 747 1.96 20.18 13.87
C ASN A 747 1.55 21.41 13.04
N GLY A 748 0.43 22.04 13.41
CA GLY A 748 0.03 23.36 12.90
C GLY A 748 -0.78 23.34 11.61
N LEU A 749 -1.21 22.18 11.09
CA LEU A 749 -2.18 22.15 9.99
C LEU A 749 -3.56 22.56 10.50
N ARG A 750 -4.16 23.57 9.88
CA ARG A 750 -5.56 23.95 10.12
C ARG A 750 -6.45 23.54 8.94
N ILE A 751 -7.47 22.72 9.22
CA ILE A 751 -8.54 22.44 8.26
C ILE A 751 -9.58 23.56 8.41
N LEU A 752 -9.79 24.34 7.35
CA LEU A 752 -10.74 25.44 7.38
C LEU A 752 -12.17 24.93 7.16
N PRO A 753 -13.16 25.47 7.89
CA PRO A 753 -14.55 25.13 7.65
C PRO A 753 -14.98 25.58 6.25
N ARG A 754 -16.03 24.96 5.73
CA ARG A 754 -16.53 25.21 4.39
C ARG A 754 -16.76 26.69 4.10
N GLU A 755 -17.39 27.41 5.03
CA GLU A 755 -17.73 28.82 4.87
C GLU A 755 -16.51 29.74 4.72
N ALA A 756 -15.32 29.25 5.06
CA ALA A 756 -14.08 30.03 4.98
C ALA A 756 -13.67 30.36 3.55
N LEU A 757 -13.84 29.38 2.64
CA LEU A 757 -13.35 29.43 1.25
C LEU A 757 -14.42 28.99 0.23
N TYR A 758 -15.41 28.22 0.67
CA TYR A 758 -16.48 27.62 -0.12
C TYR A 758 -17.88 27.96 0.42
N PRO A 759 -18.21 29.27 0.59
CA PRO A 759 -19.51 29.69 1.14
C PRO A 759 -20.69 29.18 0.29
N TYR A 760 -20.48 28.92 -1.00
CA TYR A 760 -21.37 28.13 -1.86
C TYR A 760 -20.63 26.85 -2.25
N ASN A 761 -21.26 25.69 -2.11
CA ASN A 761 -20.70 24.45 -2.64
C ASN A 761 -20.91 24.38 -4.17
N TRP A 762 -20.37 23.35 -4.81
CA TRP A 762 -20.45 23.17 -6.25
C TRP A 762 -21.89 23.08 -6.83
N LYS A 763 -22.91 22.77 -6.00
CA LYS A 763 -24.32 22.76 -6.41
C LYS A 763 -24.99 24.12 -6.25
N GLU A 764 -24.55 24.89 -5.27
CA GLU A 764 -25.12 26.19 -4.90
C GLU A 764 -24.43 27.36 -5.59
N VAL A 765 -23.20 27.19 -6.07
CA VAL A 765 -22.35 28.27 -6.60
C VAL A 765 -22.97 29.05 -7.76
N GLU A 766 -23.89 28.44 -8.50
CA GLU A 766 -24.61 29.15 -9.56
C GLU A 766 -25.44 30.32 -9.02
N ALA A 767 -25.92 30.25 -7.77
CA ALA A 767 -26.61 31.37 -7.13
C ALA A 767 -25.69 32.58 -6.90
N ALA A 768 -24.36 32.38 -6.81
CA ALA A 768 -23.41 33.47 -6.61
C ALA A 768 -23.21 34.32 -7.88
N ILE A 769 -23.46 33.76 -9.06
CA ILE A 769 -23.34 34.44 -10.37
C ILE A 769 -24.68 34.93 -10.92
N ARG A 770 -25.80 34.61 -10.26
CA ARG A 770 -27.14 35.10 -10.60
C ARG A 770 -27.51 36.33 -9.78
N THR A 771 -28.42 37.14 -10.32
CA THR A 771 -28.92 38.38 -9.70
C THR A 771 -29.44 38.10 -8.29
N SER A 772 -29.01 38.91 -7.32
CA SER A 772 -29.39 38.79 -5.91
C SER A 772 -30.04 40.09 -5.42
N THR A 773 -30.95 40.00 -4.45
CA THR A 773 -31.66 41.18 -3.94
C THR A 773 -30.76 42.15 -3.17
N HIS A 774 -29.70 41.64 -2.51
CA HIS A 774 -28.77 42.44 -1.70
C HIS A 774 -27.34 41.86 -1.77
N PRO A 775 -26.66 41.94 -2.93
CA PRO A 775 -25.38 41.27 -3.15
C PRO A 775 -24.26 41.80 -2.22
N GLU A 776 -24.23 43.10 -1.94
CA GLU A 776 -23.23 43.71 -1.04
C GLU A 776 -23.40 43.26 0.42
N ALA A 777 -24.63 43.11 0.88
CA ALA A 777 -24.92 42.56 2.21
C ALA A 777 -24.58 41.07 2.30
N GLN A 778 -24.68 40.32 1.20
CA GLN A 778 -24.22 38.93 1.14
C GLN A 778 -22.70 38.84 1.23
N ILE A 779 -21.96 39.71 0.53
CA ILE A 779 -20.49 39.80 0.66
C ILE A 779 -20.07 40.08 2.09
N GLN A 780 -20.72 41.04 2.77
CA GLN A 780 -20.44 41.33 4.18
C GLN A 780 -20.66 40.11 5.08
N ARG A 781 -21.70 39.31 4.83
CA ARG A 781 -21.94 38.05 5.58
C ARG A 781 -20.88 37.00 5.28
N ILE A 782 -20.39 36.91 4.05
CA ILE A 782 -19.31 36.00 3.69
C ILE A 782 -18.01 36.44 4.36
N GLU A 783 -17.66 37.73 4.34
CA GLU A 783 -16.46 38.27 5.00
C GLU A 783 -16.43 38.01 6.51
N GLN A 784 -17.59 37.93 7.17
CA GLN A 784 -17.68 37.61 8.60
C GLN A 784 -17.25 36.18 8.93
N LYS A 785 -17.39 35.24 7.99
CA LYS A 785 -17.10 33.81 8.19
C LYS A 785 -15.92 33.31 7.36
N GLY A 786 -15.50 34.10 6.37
CA GLY A 786 -14.66 33.64 5.28
C GLY A 786 -13.72 34.70 4.71
N ILE A 787 -12.74 34.19 3.98
CA ILE A 787 -11.69 34.97 3.33
C ILE A 787 -11.71 34.82 1.81
N GLY A 788 -12.48 33.88 1.27
CA GLY A 788 -12.60 33.65 -0.17
C GLY A 788 -13.94 33.06 -0.61
N LEU A 789 -14.09 32.98 -1.93
CA LEU A 789 -15.24 32.45 -2.64
C LEU A 789 -14.75 31.67 -3.88
N HIS A 790 -14.93 30.36 -3.90
CA HIS A 790 -14.58 29.53 -5.06
C HIS A 790 -15.76 29.40 -6.04
N LEU A 791 -15.49 29.53 -7.34
CA LEU A 791 -16.54 29.52 -8.38
C LEU A 791 -16.77 28.15 -9.04
N TYR A 792 -15.95 27.14 -8.78
CA TYR A 792 -15.99 25.82 -9.42
C TYR A 792 -16.14 25.95 -10.94
N GLY A 793 -15.07 26.31 -11.65
CA GLY A 793 -15.05 26.64 -13.07
C GLY A 793 -15.64 25.55 -13.97
N LYS A 794 -15.57 24.28 -13.55
CA LYS A 794 -16.28 23.17 -14.22
C LYS A 794 -17.80 23.39 -14.31
N VAL A 795 -18.38 24.05 -13.32
CA VAL A 795 -19.81 24.38 -13.20
C VAL A 795 -20.14 25.75 -13.80
N THR A 796 -19.31 26.76 -13.54
CA THR A 796 -19.66 28.18 -13.82
C THR A 796 -19.00 28.78 -15.05
N SER A 797 -17.93 28.20 -15.60
CA SER A 797 -17.18 28.81 -16.73
C SER A 797 -18.05 29.09 -17.94
N LYS A 798 -19.02 28.23 -18.26
CA LYS A 798 -19.90 28.40 -19.43
C LYS A 798 -21.11 29.32 -19.18
N LYS A 799 -21.19 29.99 -18.02
CA LYS A 799 -22.34 30.80 -17.60
C LYS A 799 -21.91 32.24 -17.40
N ALA A 800 -22.67 33.21 -17.92
CA ALA A 800 -22.40 34.62 -17.69
C ALA A 800 -22.58 34.99 -16.21
N ILE A 801 -21.81 35.98 -15.75
CA ILE A 801 -22.04 36.61 -14.44
C ILE A 801 -23.10 37.69 -14.65
N GLU A 802 -24.25 37.55 -14.01
CA GLU A 802 -25.34 38.52 -14.11
C GLU A 802 -25.02 39.79 -13.32
N ASP A 803 -25.42 40.93 -13.86
CA ASP A 803 -25.35 42.22 -13.16
C ASP A 803 -26.20 42.16 -11.89
N GLY A 804 -25.65 42.62 -10.76
CA GLY A 804 -26.32 42.54 -9.46
C GLY A 804 -26.17 41.18 -8.74
N SER A 805 -25.38 40.25 -9.29
CA SER A 805 -24.96 39.04 -8.57
C SER A 805 -23.93 39.32 -7.46
N VAL A 806 -23.69 38.34 -6.58
CA VAL A 806 -22.67 38.42 -5.52
C VAL A 806 -21.29 38.57 -6.13
N VAL A 807 -21.00 37.78 -7.17
CA VAL A 807 -19.72 37.83 -7.87
C VAL A 807 -19.54 39.16 -8.61
N ALA A 808 -20.57 39.68 -9.29
CA ALA A 808 -20.50 41.01 -9.91
C ALA A 808 -20.24 42.12 -8.90
N ALA A 809 -20.85 42.05 -7.71
CA ALA A 809 -20.58 42.99 -6.63
C ALA A 809 -19.15 42.86 -6.09
N ALA A 810 -18.63 41.64 -5.93
CA ALA A 810 -17.25 41.41 -5.51
C ALA A 810 -16.24 42.01 -6.50
N ILE A 811 -16.45 41.75 -7.79
CA ILE A 811 -15.63 42.31 -8.88
C ILE A 811 -15.71 43.84 -8.88
N ARG A 812 -16.89 44.43 -8.67
CA ARG A 812 -17.04 45.88 -8.59
C ARG A 812 -16.31 46.49 -7.38
N ILE A 813 -16.31 45.80 -6.24
CA ILE A 813 -15.66 46.28 -5.01
C ILE A 813 -14.14 46.15 -5.09
N TRP A 814 -13.62 45.07 -5.67
CA TRP A 814 -12.19 44.70 -5.65
C TRP A 814 -11.53 44.64 -7.04
N GLY A 815 -12.14 45.20 -8.06
CA GLY A 815 -11.55 45.32 -9.40
C GLY A 815 -10.50 46.43 -9.46
N LEU A 816 -9.32 46.12 -10.00
CA LEU A 816 -8.27 47.11 -10.29
C LEU A 816 -8.49 47.81 -11.64
N ASP A 817 -9.37 47.28 -12.49
CA ASP A 817 -9.72 47.83 -13.80
C ASP A 817 -8.48 48.09 -14.68
N ILE A 818 -7.46 47.23 -14.56
CA ILE A 818 -6.22 47.31 -15.35
C ILE A 818 -6.45 46.71 -16.74
N PHE A 819 -7.11 45.55 -16.80
CA PHE A 819 -7.45 44.91 -18.06
C PHE A 819 -8.73 45.52 -18.64
N ASN A 820 -8.63 46.15 -19.81
CA ASN A 820 -9.73 46.92 -20.39
C ASN A 820 -10.05 46.57 -21.86
N LYS A 821 -10.07 45.27 -22.19
CA LYS A 821 -10.65 44.81 -23.46
C LYS A 821 -12.12 44.43 -23.25
N GLY A 822 -13.02 45.39 -23.50
CA GLY A 822 -14.43 45.15 -23.81
C GLY A 822 -15.31 44.65 -22.67
N MET A 823 -15.52 45.47 -21.63
CA MET A 823 -16.59 45.26 -20.65
C MET A 823 -17.77 46.18 -20.98
N THR A 824 -18.47 45.93 -22.09
CA THR A 824 -19.82 46.46 -22.33
C THR A 824 -20.69 45.38 -22.96
N SER A 825 -21.53 44.76 -22.16
CA SER A 825 -22.73 44.09 -22.66
C SER A 825 -23.86 44.19 -21.62
N SER A 826 -24.53 45.34 -21.60
CA SER A 826 -25.97 45.37 -21.32
C SER A 826 -26.65 45.79 -22.63
N PRO A 827 -27.55 44.97 -23.21
CA PRO A 827 -28.34 45.40 -24.36
C PRO A 827 -29.54 46.20 -23.84
N ALA A 828 -29.40 47.52 -23.76
CA ALA A 828 -30.55 48.40 -23.66
C ALA A 828 -31.12 48.64 -25.06
N SER A 829 -32.31 48.08 -25.28
CA SER A 829 -33.38 48.55 -26.18
C SER A 829 -32.97 49.18 -27.52
N ALA A 830 -33.27 48.46 -28.60
CA ALA A 830 -33.31 48.98 -29.95
C ALA A 830 -34.17 50.26 -30.05
N SER A 831 -33.54 51.37 -30.44
CA SER A 831 -34.19 52.36 -31.28
C SER A 831 -33.18 52.90 -32.30
N THR A 832 -33.63 52.88 -33.54
CA THR A 832 -32.90 53.14 -34.77
C THR A 832 -32.53 54.61 -34.89
N THR A 833 -31.25 54.98 -34.93
CA THR A 833 -30.80 56.12 -35.75
C THR A 833 -29.32 56.02 -36.12
N THR A 834 -29.06 56.09 -37.42
CA THR A 834 -27.78 56.10 -38.11
C THR A 834 -26.99 57.37 -37.78
N THR A 835 -25.77 57.28 -37.22
CA THR A 835 -24.70 58.28 -37.46
C THR A 835 -23.33 57.85 -36.93
N THR A 836 -22.33 57.95 -37.82
CA THR A 836 -20.89 58.24 -37.58
C THR A 836 -20.12 57.40 -36.56
N THR A 837 -19.28 56.51 -37.11
CA THR A 837 -18.13 55.85 -36.47
C THR A 837 -17.23 56.88 -35.80
N THR A 838 -17.39 57.03 -34.49
CA THR A 838 -16.43 57.68 -33.61
C THR A 838 -15.85 56.55 -32.75
N THR A 839 -14.59 56.23 -32.95
CA THR A 839 -13.85 55.25 -32.15
C THR A 839 -13.62 55.85 -30.77
N THR A 840 -14.59 55.72 -29.87
CA THR A 840 -14.46 56.13 -28.46
C THR A 840 -13.62 55.09 -27.73
N THR A 841 -12.31 55.31 -27.69
CA THR A 841 -11.41 54.67 -26.74
C THR A 841 -11.85 55.07 -25.33
N THR A 842 -12.53 54.19 -24.61
CA THR A 842 -12.90 54.38 -23.21
C THR A 842 -11.64 54.31 -22.35
N THR A 843 -11.00 55.45 -22.12
CA THR A 843 -9.96 55.64 -21.10
C THR A 843 -10.58 55.50 -19.72
N THR A 844 -10.26 54.44 -18.97
CA THR A 844 -10.58 54.36 -17.54
C THR A 844 -9.72 55.36 -16.78
N THR A 845 -10.36 56.36 -16.20
CA THR A 845 -9.67 57.36 -15.39
C THR A 845 -9.22 56.71 -14.08
N THR A 846 -7.97 56.98 -13.67
CA THR A 846 -7.46 56.50 -12.38
C THR A 846 -8.29 57.10 -11.24
N THR A 847 -8.76 56.24 -10.33
CA THR A 847 -9.64 56.61 -9.21
C THR A 847 -9.16 56.02 -7.88
N LEU A 848 -9.48 56.71 -6.78
CA LEU A 848 -9.27 56.22 -5.42
C LEU A 848 -10.56 55.53 -4.94
N GLN A 849 -10.46 54.25 -4.61
CA GLN A 849 -11.54 53.41 -4.13
C GLN A 849 -11.41 53.20 -2.61
N GLY A 850 -12.55 53.18 -1.90
CA GLY A 850 -12.60 52.83 -0.48
C GLY A 850 -14.00 52.99 0.13
N PRO A 851 -14.18 52.63 1.41
CA PRO A 851 -15.47 52.65 2.05
C PRO A 851 -15.91 54.08 2.39
N LYS A 852 -17.22 54.35 2.36
CA LYS A 852 -17.78 55.60 2.91
C LYS A 852 -17.77 55.61 4.45
N MET A 853 -17.76 54.43 5.06
CA MET A 853 -17.90 54.26 6.49
C MET A 853 -17.11 53.04 6.96
N LEU A 854 -16.30 53.23 8.01
CA LEU A 854 -15.56 52.17 8.69
C LEU A 854 -16.26 51.83 10.02
N ARG A 855 -16.54 50.55 10.25
CA ARG A 855 -17.11 50.08 11.54
C ARG A 855 -16.01 49.56 12.44
N TYR A 856 -15.86 50.17 13.62
CA TYR A 856 -14.89 49.75 14.62
C TYR A 856 -15.59 49.04 15.79
N PRO A 857 -15.29 47.76 16.07
CA PRO A 857 -15.96 47.01 17.13
C PRO A 857 -15.60 47.54 18.53
N ALA A 858 -16.58 47.74 19.41
CA ALA A 858 -16.37 48.08 20.81
C ALA A 858 -15.69 46.91 21.53
N THR A 859 -14.53 47.16 22.12
CA THR A 859 -13.85 46.18 22.97
C THR A 859 -14.65 45.97 24.25
N SER A 860 -15.41 44.88 24.36
CA SER A 860 -15.84 44.38 25.67
C SER A 860 -14.60 43.89 26.41
N ARG A 861 -14.37 44.39 27.63
CA ARG A 861 -13.39 43.78 28.53
C ARG A 861 -13.83 42.33 28.77
N PRO A 862 -12.97 41.31 28.60
CA PRO A 862 -13.34 39.96 29.00
C PRO A 862 -13.59 39.96 30.50
N THR A 863 -14.75 39.45 30.93
CA THR A 863 -15.06 39.21 32.33
C THR A 863 -14.06 38.17 32.88
N GLN A 864 -13.65 38.30 34.15
CA GLN A 864 -12.70 37.36 34.77
C GLN A 864 -13.13 35.88 34.71
N GLN A 865 -14.42 35.60 34.49
CA GLN A 865 -14.93 34.24 34.24
C GLN A 865 -14.61 33.67 32.85
N GLN A 866 -14.32 34.49 31.83
CA GLN A 866 -13.91 34.02 30.49
C GLN A 866 -12.39 33.74 30.39
N GLN A 867 -11.61 34.08 31.41
CA GLN A 867 -10.17 33.78 31.45
C GLN A 867 -9.84 32.39 32.04
N GLN A 868 -10.82 31.67 32.58
CA GLN A 868 -10.61 30.35 33.21
C GLN A 868 -11.05 29.15 32.38
N GLU A 869 -11.68 29.32 31.21
CA GLU A 869 -12.10 28.20 30.34
C GLU A 869 -11.41 28.13 28.96
N VAL A 870 -10.49 29.04 28.65
CA VAL A 870 -9.79 29.02 27.35
C VAL A 870 -8.39 28.45 27.52
N ALA A 871 -8.20 27.20 27.07
CA ALA A 871 -6.89 26.60 26.91
C ALA A 871 -5.99 27.51 26.03
N PRO A 872 -4.70 27.66 26.35
CA PRO A 872 -3.79 28.48 25.55
C PRO A 872 -3.61 27.85 24.16
N GLY A 873 -4.40 28.31 23.18
CA GLY A 873 -4.36 27.82 21.80
C GLY A 873 -5.56 28.14 20.90
N SER A 874 -6.70 28.65 21.41
CA SER A 874 -7.94 28.74 20.62
C SER A 874 -8.54 30.15 20.48
N GLN A 875 -7.78 31.11 19.96
CA GLN A 875 -8.37 32.24 19.22
C GLN A 875 -8.04 32.05 17.75
N ASP A 876 -9.05 31.86 16.90
CA ASP A 876 -8.89 31.63 15.46
C ASP A 876 -8.52 32.95 14.75
N ARG A 877 -7.29 33.42 15.00
CA ARG A 877 -6.75 34.69 14.48
C ARG A 877 -6.66 34.75 12.95
N LEU A 878 -6.81 33.61 12.27
CA LEU A 878 -6.81 33.52 10.81
C LEU A 878 -8.02 34.25 10.21
N MET A 879 -9.19 34.06 10.83
CA MET A 879 -10.48 34.54 10.32
C MET A 879 -10.92 35.88 10.97
N GLU A 880 -10.26 36.31 12.04
CA GLU A 880 -10.53 37.60 12.67
C GLU A 880 -10.07 38.76 11.78
N LYS A 881 -10.93 39.78 11.65
CA LYS A 881 -10.57 41.05 11.01
C LYS A 881 -9.78 41.87 12.01
N VAL A 882 -8.59 42.31 11.63
CA VAL A 882 -7.78 43.21 12.47
C VAL A 882 -8.57 44.51 12.67
N PRO A 883 -8.93 44.88 13.92
CA PRO A 883 -9.74 46.07 14.16
C PRO A 883 -9.10 47.33 13.57
N GLY A 884 -9.92 48.11 12.86
CA GLY A 884 -9.49 49.35 12.21
C GLY A 884 -8.61 49.19 10.96
N ALA A 885 -8.27 47.98 10.53
CA ALA A 885 -7.52 47.77 9.29
C ALA A 885 -8.43 47.94 8.07
N PHE A 886 -7.95 48.66 7.06
CA PHE A 886 -8.63 48.86 5.77
C PHE A 886 -8.45 47.62 4.87
N ARG A 887 -9.18 46.54 5.20
CA ARG A 887 -9.12 45.24 4.52
C ARG A 887 -10.51 44.71 4.21
N GLY A 888 -10.59 43.83 3.21
CA GLY A 888 -11.84 43.23 2.77
C GLY A 888 -12.75 44.28 2.15
N ILE A 889 -14.00 44.38 2.61
CA ILE A 889 -14.92 45.40 2.08
C ILE A 889 -14.47 46.83 2.39
N ASP A 890 -13.60 47.00 3.40
CA ASP A 890 -13.05 48.30 3.80
C ASP A 890 -11.71 48.61 3.10
N ALA A 891 -11.30 47.83 2.10
CA ALA A 891 -10.04 48.05 1.40
C ALA A 891 -9.98 49.43 0.73
N VAL A 892 -8.86 50.12 0.89
CA VAL A 892 -8.57 51.41 0.23
C VAL A 892 -7.46 51.18 -0.77
N PHE A 893 -7.70 51.50 -2.04
CA PHE A 893 -6.75 51.27 -3.11
C PHE A 893 -7.03 52.18 -4.32
N VAL A 894 -6.04 52.31 -5.20
CA VAL A 894 -6.14 53.00 -6.49
C VAL A 894 -6.37 51.98 -7.59
N ARG A 895 -7.26 52.31 -8.52
CA ARG A 895 -7.61 51.49 -9.67
C ARG A 895 -7.76 52.32 -10.95
N GLY A 896 -7.71 51.65 -12.10
CA GLY A 896 -7.81 52.25 -13.43
C GLY A 896 -6.49 52.82 -13.95
N VAL A 897 -6.23 52.61 -15.24
CA VAL A 897 -4.98 53.02 -15.91
C VAL A 897 -5.29 53.99 -17.04
N SER A 898 -4.64 55.16 -17.03
CA SER A 898 -4.67 56.10 -18.15
C SER A 898 -3.81 55.57 -19.30
N SER A 899 -4.32 55.55 -20.54
CA SER A 899 -3.59 54.98 -21.68
C SER A 899 -2.30 55.75 -21.96
N SER A 900 -1.15 55.16 -21.63
CA SER A 900 0.17 55.68 -22.03
C SER A 900 0.69 54.90 -23.24
N SER A 901 1.26 55.61 -24.22
CA SER A 901 1.84 55.08 -25.47
C SER A 901 3.24 54.48 -25.28
N VAL A 902 3.60 54.12 -24.05
CA VAL A 902 4.96 53.69 -23.67
C VAL A 902 5.19 52.22 -24.04
N SER A 903 6.45 51.88 -24.37
CA SER A 903 6.87 50.52 -24.73
C SER A 903 6.50 49.49 -23.65
N LYS A 904 6.39 48.21 -24.05
CA LYS A 904 6.02 47.10 -23.15
C LYS A 904 7.03 46.86 -22.02
N ASP A 905 8.25 47.38 -22.10
CA ASP A 905 9.38 47.00 -21.23
C ASP A 905 9.64 47.97 -20.06
N VAL A 906 8.84 49.05 -19.92
CA VAL A 906 9.05 50.09 -18.90
C VAL A 906 7.90 50.10 -17.90
N GLN A 907 8.21 50.11 -16.60
CA GLN A 907 7.22 50.27 -15.54
C GLN A 907 6.56 51.66 -15.62
N ASP A 908 5.24 51.71 -15.41
CA ASP A 908 4.47 52.95 -15.34
C ASP A 908 4.61 53.54 -13.92
N THR A 909 5.65 54.35 -13.75
CA THR A 909 5.95 55.05 -12.50
C THR A 909 5.48 56.49 -12.54
N LYS A 910 4.91 56.97 -11.44
CA LYS A 910 4.40 58.33 -11.28
C LYS A 910 4.82 58.88 -9.92
N LYS A 911 4.87 60.21 -9.79
CA LYS A 911 4.99 60.87 -8.50
C LYS A 911 3.82 60.50 -7.61
N ALA A 912 4.08 60.09 -6.37
CA ALA A 912 3.04 59.70 -5.44
C ALA A 912 3.22 60.27 -4.03
N SER A 913 2.14 60.75 -3.43
CA SER A 913 2.12 61.20 -2.04
C SER A 913 0.78 60.93 -1.37
N LEU A 914 0.83 60.75 -0.06
CA LEU A 914 -0.31 60.45 0.80
C LEU A 914 -0.37 61.47 1.93
N LEU A 915 -1.52 62.11 2.11
CA LEU A 915 -1.82 62.90 3.30
C LEU A 915 -3.07 62.35 3.97
N ILE A 916 -2.93 61.94 5.23
CA ILE A 916 -4.00 61.33 6.00
C ILE A 916 -4.21 62.13 7.27
N THR A 917 -5.45 62.55 7.50
CA THR A 917 -5.85 63.28 8.71
C THR A 917 -7.00 62.59 9.40
N VAL A 918 -6.89 62.43 10.72
CA VAL A 918 -7.93 61.88 11.59
C VAL A 918 -8.40 62.95 12.56
N ARG A 919 -9.71 63.08 12.74
CA ARG A 919 -10.29 64.12 13.60
C ARG A 919 -10.00 63.86 15.09
N ASP A 920 -10.36 62.69 15.61
CA ASP A 920 -10.27 62.37 17.04
C ASP A 920 -9.22 61.29 17.35
N GLY A 921 -9.26 60.16 16.63
CA GLY A 921 -8.37 59.01 16.77
C GLY A 921 -6.97 59.21 16.19
N SER A 922 -6.35 58.14 15.69
CA SER A 922 -5.04 58.19 15.03
C SER A 922 -4.89 57.09 13.97
N MET A 923 -3.94 57.27 13.05
CA MET A 923 -3.56 56.27 12.05
C MET A 923 -2.22 55.64 12.38
N ALA A 924 -2.17 54.32 12.31
CA ALA A 924 -0.95 53.53 12.36
C ALA A 924 -0.67 52.87 11.01
N MET A 925 0.61 52.59 10.77
CA MET A 925 1.08 51.78 9.64
C MET A 925 1.46 50.39 10.12
N GLY A 926 0.92 49.36 9.47
CA GLY A 926 1.22 47.96 9.78
C GLY A 926 0.84 47.58 11.22
N THR A 927 1.76 46.92 11.93
CA THR A 927 1.55 46.43 13.30
C THR A 927 1.84 47.48 14.38
N SER A 928 2.28 48.69 14.03
CA SER A 928 2.64 49.74 14.99
C SER A 928 1.50 50.04 15.97
N ALA A 929 1.83 50.04 17.27
CA ALA A 929 0.91 50.44 18.34
C ALA A 929 0.81 51.97 18.47
N ALA A 930 1.76 52.72 17.91
CA ALA A 930 1.75 54.17 17.88
C ALA A 930 1.14 54.67 16.56
N GLY A 931 0.16 55.55 16.68
CA GLY A 931 -0.47 56.23 15.54
C GLY A 931 -0.34 57.75 15.63
N SER A 932 -0.49 58.42 14.50
CA SER A 932 -0.51 59.90 14.41
C SER A 932 -1.88 60.38 13.90
N ARG A 933 -2.29 61.57 14.35
CA ARG A 933 -3.49 62.26 13.82
C ARG A 933 -3.29 62.79 12.40
N ARG A 934 -2.04 63.05 12.03
CA ARG A 934 -1.66 63.47 10.68
C ARG A 934 -0.49 62.60 10.23
N VAL A 935 -0.66 61.91 9.12
CA VAL A 935 0.38 61.10 8.48
C VAL A 935 0.59 61.66 7.09
N GLU A 936 1.80 62.12 6.82
CA GLU A 936 2.22 62.63 5.53
C GLU A 936 3.35 61.74 5.02
N MET A 937 3.16 61.13 3.86
CA MET A 937 4.13 60.24 3.23
C MET A 937 4.37 60.69 1.80
N ASP A 938 5.59 61.16 1.54
CA ASP A 938 6.10 61.28 0.18
C ASP A 938 6.68 59.94 -0.24
N LEU A 939 6.10 59.31 -1.26
CA LEU A 939 6.55 58.00 -1.75
C LEU A 939 7.61 58.17 -2.86
N GLY A 940 7.86 59.40 -3.33
CA GLY A 940 8.86 59.72 -4.35
C GLY A 940 8.28 60.00 -5.73
N GLU A 941 9.18 60.24 -6.69
CA GLU A 941 8.86 60.62 -8.07
C GLU A 941 8.62 59.39 -8.98
N GLU A 942 9.16 58.22 -8.63
CA GLU A 942 9.07 56.99 -9.43
C GLU A 942 8.36 55.88 -8.66
N VAL A 943 7.03 55.97 -8.53
CA VAL A 943 6.20 55.02 -7.77
C VAL A 943 5.22 54.30 -8.68
N THR A 944 5.16 52.97 -8.58
CA THR A 944 4.18 52.16 -9.31
C THR A 944 2.84 52.07 -8.57
N MET A 945 1.76 51.72 -9.28
CA MET A 945 0.44 51.55 -8.66
C MET A 945 0.46 50.44 -7.58
N ALA A 946 1.20 49.35 -7.79
CA ALA A 946 1.36 48.28 -6.81
C ALA A 946 2.03 48.77 -5.52
N GLN A 947 3.07 49.61 -5.61
CA GLN A 947 3.74 50.20 -4.45
C GLN A 947 2.82 51.15 -3.66
N LEU A 948 2.04 51.97 -4.37
CA LEU A 948 1.04 52.85 -3.74
C LEU A 948 -0.06 52.03 -3.04
N ASN A 949 -0.59 51.01 -3.71
CA ASN A 949 -1.59 50.11 -3.15
C ASN A 949 -1.05 49.32 -1.95
N LEU A 950 0.22 48.94 -1.96
CA LEU A 950 0.89 48.35 -0.80
C LEU A 950 0.93 49.31 0.39
N ALA A 951 1.25 50.58 0.19
CA ALA A 951 1.23 51.59 1.25
C ALA A 951 -0.19 51.77 1.83
N LEU A 952 -1.21 51.89 0.97
CA LEU A 952 -2.61 52.02 1.38
C LEU A 952 -3.11 50.78 2.15
N SER A 953 -2.74 49.57 1.73
CA SER A 953 -3.15 48.31 2.39
C SER A 953 -2.61 48.15 3.82
N ARG A 954 -1.59 48.94 4.20
CA ARG A 954 -0.96 48.92 5.54
C ARG A 954 -1.62 49.89 6.52
N LEU A 955 -2.62 50.65 6.09
CA LEU A 955 -3.32 51.60 6.93
C LEU A 955 -4.18 50.92 7.99
N ARG A 956 -4.09 51.41 9.23
CA ARG A 956 -4.93 50.98 10.35
C ARG A 956 -5.37 52.16 11.21
N TYR A 957 -6.66 52.32 11.39
CA TYR A 957 -7.25 53.28 12.32
C TYR A 957 -7.18 52.78 13.76
N LEU A 958 -6.84 53.68 14.69
CA LEU A 958 -6.84 53.46 16.13
C LEU A 958 -7.78 54.48 16.80
N PRO A 959 -8.71 54.03 17.67
CA PRO A 959 -9.62 54.93 18.36
C PRO A 959 -8.87 55.80 19.39
N PRO A 960 -9.40 56.99 19.74
CA PRO A 960 -8.79 57.87 20.74
C PRO A 960 -8.71 57.19 22.12
N SER A 961 -7.56 57.32 22.80
CA SER A 961 -7.30 56.71 24.11
C SER A 961 -8.26 57.23 25.19
N SER A 962 -8.94 56.33 25.91
CA SER A 962 -9.92 56.66 26.97
C SER A 962 -9.29 57.10 28.31
N THR A 963 -8.02 57.48 28.34
CA THR A 963 -7.23 57.67 29.57
C THR A 963 -7.33 59.05 30.22
N THR A 964 -8.09 59.99 29.66
CA THR A 964 -8.37 61.26 30.34
C THR A 964 -9.84 61.29 30.74
N GLY A 965 -10.10 61.22 32.06
CA GLY A 965 -11.42 61.28 32.69
C GLY A 965 -12.13 62.62 32.48
N ALA A 966 -12.54 62.88 31.24
CA ALA A 966 -13.43 63.97 30.88
C ALA A 966 -14.53 63.40 29.97
N THR A 967 -15.69 63.18 30.58
CA THR A 967 -16.99 63.10 29.93
C THR A 967 -17.26 64.39 29.16
N LYS A 968 -16.67 64.53 27.96
CA LYS A 968 -17.17 65.47 26.95
C LYS A 968 -18.11 64.69 26.03
N ALA A 969 -19.39 65.09 26.04
CA ALA A 969 -20.37 64.67 25.06
C ALA A 969 -19.77 64.76 23.65
N ARG A 970 -19.54 63.60 23.01
CA ARG A 970 -18.91 63.54 21.69
C ARG A 970 -19.91 64.01 20.63
N SER A 971 -19.57 65.08 19.91
CA SER A 971 -20.32 65.55 18.75
C SER A 971 -19.93 64.73 17.51
N GLY A 972 -20.66 63.65 17.24
CA GLY A 972 -20.64 62.94 15.96
C GLY A 972 -19.54 61.87 15.76
N PRO A 973 -19.67 61.02 14.72
CA PRO A 973 -18.73 59.95 14.39
C PRO A 973 -17.35 60.50 14.00
N ASP A 974 -16.27 59.83 14.39
CA ASP A 974 -14.89 60.22 14.01
C ASP A 974 -14.71 60.13 12.48
N GLN A 975 -13.69 60.79 11.93
CA GLN A 975 -13.53 60.94 10.49
C GLN A 975 -12.06 60.77 10.09
N VAL A 976 -11.82 59.93 9.08
CA VAL A 976 -10.52 59.74 8.44
C VAL A 976 -10.61 60.30 7.03
N THR A 977 -9.73 61.25 6.71
CA THR A 977 -9.59 61.80 5.35
C THR A 977 -8.26 61.31 4.77
N ILE A 978 -8.31 60.65 3.61
CA ILE A 978 -7.16 60.14 2.87
C ILE A 978 -7.09 60.91 1.55
N GLN A 979 -6.06 61.75 1.40
CA GLN A 979 -5.73 62.44 0.17
C GLN A 979 -4.59 61.71 -0.52
N VAL A 980 -4.78 61.35 -1.79
CA VAL A 980 -3.81 60.63 -2.61
C VAL A 980 -3.49 61.47 -3.83
N THR A 981 -2.19 61.70 -4.05
CA THR A 981 -1.66 62.20 -5.31
C THR A 981 -0.95 61.05 -6.03
N PHE A 982 -1.27 60.81 -7.30
CA PHE A 982 -0.62 59.81 -8.15
C PHE A 982 -0.57 60.29 -9.60
N GLY A 983 0.56 60.87 -10.00
CA GLY A 983 0.67 61.62 -11.26
C GLY A 983 -0.33 62.79 -11.28
N GLU A 984 -1.14 62.87 -12.34
CA GLU A 984 -2.20 63.87 -12.49
C GLU A 984 -3.43 63.62 -11.60
N MET A 985 -3.53 62.44 -10.97
CA MET A 985 -4.64 62.12 -10.09
C MET A 985 -4.45 62.79 -8.73
N GLN A 986 -5.39 63.64 -8.36
CA GLN A 986 -5.55 64.15 -6.99
C GLN A 986 -6.98 63.84 -6.52
N ARG A 987 -7.10 62.95 -5.54
CA ARG A 987 -8.39 62.50 -5.01
C ARG A 987 -8.36 62.49 -3.49
N GLU A 988 -9.52 62.82 -2.92
CA GLU A 988 -9.77 62.77 -1.49
C GLU A 988 -10.85 61.71 -1.22
N LEU A 989 -10.61 60.87 -0.22
CA LEU A 989 -11.56 59.92 0.31
C LEU A 989 -11.85 60.26 1.78
N VAL A 990 -13.11 60.52 2.09
CA VAL A 990 -13.57 60.86 3.44
C VAL A 990 -14.37 59.69 4.02
N ILE A 991 -13.90 59.13 5.13
CA ILE A 991 -14.42 57.91 5.74
C ILE A 991 -14.95 58.21 7.14
N SER A 992 -16.24 57.96 7.36
CA SER A 992 -16.86 58.10 8.69
C SER A 992 -16.60 56.87 9.54
N VAL A 993 -16.09 57.02 10.76
CA VAL A 993 -15.83 55.91 11.68
C VAL A 993 -16.96 55.79 12.70
N LEU A 994 -17.71 54.69 12.64
CA LEU A 994 -18.70 54.33 13.65
C LEU A 994 -18.07 53.40 14.67
N GLN A 995 -18.04 53.82 15.93
CA GLN A 995 -17.75 52.94 17.06
C GLN A 995 -19.03 52.20 17.41
N SER A 996 -19.08 50.89 17.15
CA SER A 996 -20.25 50.02 17.37
C SER A 996 -20.16 49.27 18.69
#